data_AF-A0A9D9EU64-F1
#
_entry.id   AF-A0A9D9EU64-F1
#
_cell.length_a   1.000
_cell.length_b   1.000
_cell.length_c   1.000
_cell.angle_alpha   90.00
_cell.angle_beta   90.00
_cell.angle_gamma   90.00
#
_symmetry.space_group_name_H-M   'P 1'
#
loop_
_entity.id
_entity.type
_entity.pdbx_description
1 polymer ?
#
loop_
_entity_poly.entity_id
_entity_poly.type
_entity_poly.pdbx_seq_one_letter_code
_entity_poly.pdbx_strand_id
1 'polypeptide(L)'
;MARLFCLILTVIMHTTIIAADYDRLTDSVFSRAQIQYSALVRSLPDDNCYPLSASPDGKLKYSSLDGWTEGFFPGSLWLIYEYTGNPVWREEAEARMSAMEEMKDITSHHDVGFLIGCSFGNAERLFPSEKYRQVIVDAANSLISRFDPAVGCIRSWDRRTSWDGNTWEYPVIIDNMMNLELLYTASRITGDGRYAAIADSHAEKTAKEHFRKDFSTWHVVDYDPETGKPAHKQTSQGYKDWSTWSRGQAWAIYGFTMTYRETGRELFLRTAMKAADFWINHKNLPEDLIPYWDFDAASGPRDAAAAAVTASALLELCEYAPSAGKRQEYRDFAVRTLRSLASEEYLAAPGGNNGFLLRHCTGSVPHRSEVDAPLIYADYYFLEALHRYRNSFFGGRRPEGIKLLQMNILQEGTVIEGGFGAIVDEIIRSDADIVFLEEIRNYNGIQFVPRLIAALAAKGAEYFAGDSSTDTAVLSKYPLEKSSDEGPERFYTEICGTKIAAYALHLDYRNYACFLPRGYDGNTWKKIGHPVTDSESVLAMNRKSGRPAGIAAVIEASSRDCDNGYAVVIAGDFNEPSHLDWGENTADLYDHNGAVIQWDCSTLLEKAGFRDVYRAVWPDPLENPGFTYPSNNPALAPERLTWAPEADERDRIDFIYILGNCLIPSSAEIYGPSSSIVRCSAVEESGNDIFITPAGTWPSDHKGVFANIVVSK
;
A
#
# COMPACT_ATOMS: atom_id res chain seq x y z
N MET A 1 -12.71 -10.77 42.29
CA MET A 1 -11.58 -10.48 41.39
C MET A 1 -11.46 -11.47 40.23
N ALA A 2 -11.49 -12.79 40.45
CA ALA A 2 -11.33 -13.79 39.37
C ALA A 2 -12.36 -13.70 38.21
N ARG A 3 -13.63 -13.37 38.49
CA ARG A 3 -14.66 -13.19 37.44
C ARG A 3 -14.47 -11.92 36.59
N LEU A 4 -13.85 -10.88 37.13
CA LEU A 4 -13.56 -9.64 36.40
C LEU A 4 -12.33 -9.83 35.50
N PHE A 5 -11.34 -10.59 35.97
CA PHE A 5 -10.14 -10.96 35.20
C PHE A 5 -10.47 -11.84 33.99
N CYS A 6 -11.38 -12.81 34.17
CA CYS A 6 -11.81 -13.69 33.08
C CYS A 6 -12.60 -12.93 32.00
N LEU A 7 -13.46 -11.97 32.38
CA LEU A 7 -14.21 -11.14 31.44
C LEU A 7 -13.29 -10.22 30.62
N ILE A 8 -12.27 -9.63 31.26
CA ILE A 8 -11.28 -8.77 30.61
C ILE A 8 -10.41 -9.57 29.63
N LEU A 9 -9.95 -10.77 29.99
CA LEU A 9 -9.20 -11.67 29.10
C LEU A 9 -10.02 -12.15 27.90
N THR A 10 -11.32 -12.43 28.09
CA THR A 10 -12.19 -12.89 27.00
C THR A 10 -12.49 -11.76 26.01
N VAL A 11 -12.69 -10.53 26.50
CA VAL A 11 -12.88 -9.33 25.64
C VAL A 11 -11.60 -9.01 24.87
N ILE A 12 -10.44 -9.06 25.52
CA ILE A 12 -9.14 -8.79 24.88
C ILE A 12 -8.82 -9.85 23.81
N MET A 13 -9.07 -11.14 24.05
CA MET A 13 -8.92 -12.20 23.04
C MET A 13 -9.89 -12.06 21.88
N HIS A 14 -11.15 -11.68 22.12
CA HIS A 14 -12.12 -11.46 21.03
C HIS A 14 -11.74 -10.27 20.16
N THR A 15 -11.26 -9.16 20.75
CA THR A 15 -10.83 -7.98 19.98
C THR A 15 -9.54 -8.22 19.19
N THR A 16 -8.60 -9.03 19.69
CA THR A 16 -7.35 -9.36 18.97
C THR A 16 -7.59 -10.34 17.82
N ILE A 17 -8.48 -11.33 18.01
CA ILE A 17 -8.86 -12.27 16.92
C ILE A 17 -9.63 -11.54 15.80
N ILE A 18 -10.51 -10.60 16.14
CA ILE A 18 -11.27 -9.81 15.14
C ILE A 18 -10.34 -8.85 14.37
N ALA A 19 -9.35 -8.23 15.02
CA ALA A 19 -8.38 -7.36 14.34
C ALA A 19 -7.51 -8.15 13.34
N ALA A 20 -6.95 -9.30 13.75
CA ALA A 20 -6.10 -10.13 12.91
C ALA A 20 -6.83 -10.77 11.71
N ASP A 21 -8.14 -11.03 11.83
CA ASP A 21 -9.01 -11.52 10.75
C ASP A 21 -9.29 -10.43 9.71
N TYR A 22 -9.38 -9.17 10.14
CA TYR A 22 -9.59 -8.05 9.23
C TYR A 22 -8.33 -7.56 8.51
N ASP A 23 -7.17 -7.68 9.12
CA ASP A 23 -5.91 -7.37 8.44
C ASP A 23 -5.73 -8.30 7.23
N ARG A 24 -6.00 -9.60 7.43
CA ARG A 24 -6.04 -10.58 6.33
C ARG A 24 -7.11 -10.26 5.28
N LEU A 25 -8.29 -9.78 5.69
CA LEU A 25 -9.34 -9.37 4.77
C LEU A 25 -8.88 -8.17 3.92
N THR A 26 -8.28 -7.17 4.57
CA THR A 26 -7.80 -5.94 3.93
C THR A 26 -6.66 -6.26 2.97
N ASP A 27 -5.67 -7.06 3.39
CA ASP A 27 -4.58 -7.56 2.55
C ASP A 27 -5.11 -8.33 1.34
N SER A 28 -6.10 -9.20 1.57
CA SER A 28 -6.73 -9.99 0.50
C SER A 28 -7.43 -9.09 -0.53
N VAL A 29 -8.16 -8.08 -0.08
CA VAL A 29 -8.85 -7.13 -0.97
C VAL A 29 -7.85 -6.25 -1.73
N PHE A 30 -6.80 -5.73 -1.10
CA PHE A 30 -5.81 -4.92 -1.81
C PHE A 30 -4.97 -5.76 -2.78
N SER A 31 -4.66 -7.02 -2.43
CA SER A 31 -4.08 -7.98 -3.37
C SER A 31 -5.01 -8.23 -4.56
N ARG A 32 -6.32 -8.36 -4.30
CA ARG A 32 -7.34 -8.46 -5.35
C ARG A 32 -7.40 -7.20 -6.21
N ALA A 33 -7.31 -6.02 -5.59
CA ALA A 33 -7.34 -4.73 -6.27
C ALA A 33 -6.18 -4.59 -7.24
N GLN A 34 -4.96 -5.03 -6.88
CA GLN A 34 -3.82 -5.02 -7.80
C GLN A 34 -4.10 -5.84 -9.07
N ILE A 35 -4.65 -7.05 -8.94
CA ILE A 35 -5.00 -7.90 -10.09
C ILE A 35 -6.09 -7.24 -10.94
N GLN A 36 -7.15 -6.77 -10.28
CA GLN A 36 -8.34 -6.22 -10.92
C GLN A 36 -8.03 -4.90 -11.65
N TYR A 37 -7.28 -3.99 -11.02
CA TYR A 37 -6.90 -2.71 -11.61
C TYR A 37 -5.86 -2.85 -12.71
N SER A 38 -4.96 -3.85 -12.63
CA SER A 38 -4.09 -4.20 -13.76
C SER A 38 -4.90 -4.61 -14.99
N ALA A 39 -6.00 -5.35 -14.80
CA ALA A 39 -6.90 -5.72 -15.89
C ALA A 39 -7.67 -4.51 -16.43
N LEU A 40 -8.14 -3.59 -15.58
CA LEU A 40 -8.79 -2.35 -16.00
C LEU A 40 -7.85 -1.49 -16.85
N VAL A 41 -6.64 -1.20 -16.37
CA VAL A 41 -5.64 -0.41 -17.09
C VAL A 41 -5.38 -0.99 -18.49
N ARG A 42 -5.18 -2.30 -18.59
CA ARG A 42 -4.95 -2.99 -19.88
C ARG A 42 -6.16 -2.97 -20.82
N SER A 43 -7.36 -2.79 -20.29
CA SER A 43 -8.61 -2.82 -21.06
C SER A 43 -9.02 -1.43 -21.58
N LEU A 44 -8.40 -0.37 -21.08
CA LEU A 44 -8.67 1.00 -21.51
C LEU A 44 -7.89 1.33 -22.79
N PRO A 45 -8.49 2.06 -23.76
CA PRO A 45 -7.82 2.40 -25.02
C PRO A 45 -6.56 3.26 -24.88
N ASP A 46 -6.61 4.26 -23.99
CA ASP A 46 -5.54 5.24 -23.74
C ASP A 46 -5.74 5.91 -22.36
N ASP A 47 -4.84 6.82 -22.00
CA ASP A 47 -4.81 7.52 -20.70
C ASP A 47 -5.97 8.50 -20.48
N ASN A 48 -6.71 8.88 -21.54
CA ASN A 48 -7.88 9.75 -21.45
C ASN A 48 -9.20 8.97 -21.22
N CYS A 49 -9.14 7.64 -21.15
CA CYS A 49 -10.28 6.79 -20.91
C CYS A 49 -10.35 6.36 -19.44
N TYR A 50 -11.54 6.44 -18.82
CA TYR A 50 -11.73 6.11 -17.41
C TYR A 50 -12.85 5.08 -17.26
N PRO A 51 -12.65 4.01 -16.49
CA PRO A 51 -13.66 2.99 -16.31
C PRO A 51 -14.85 3.56 -15.54
N LEU A 52 -16.05 3.29 -16.03
CA LEU A 52 -17.30 3.76 -15.46
C LEU A 52 -18.09 2.61 -14.83
N SER A 53 -18.38 1.60 -15.65
CA SER A 53 -19.26 0.47 -15.31
C SER A 53 -19.08 -0.68 -16.31
N ALA A 54 -20.01 -1.64 -16.33
CA ALA A 54 -20.13 -2.64 -17.38
C ALA A 54 -21.57 -2.68 -17.93
N SER A 55 -21.72 -3.04 -19.20
CA SER A 55 -23.03 -3.32 -19.80
C SER A 55 -23.57 -4.69 -19.37
N PRO A 56 -24.88 -4.95 -19.50
CA PRO A 56 -25.46 -6.25 -19.17
C PRO A 56 -24.87 -7.45 -19.95
N ASP A 57 -24.31 -7.22 -21.14
CA ASP A 57 -23.59 -8.24 -21.92
C ASP A 57 -22.11 -8.38 -21.51
N GLY A 58 -21.71 -7.73 -20.42
CA GLY A 58 -20.39 -7.86 -19.81
C GLY A 58 -19.29 -7.03 -20.47
N LYS A 59 -19.60 -6.04 -21.32
CA LYS A 59 -18.59 -5.16 -21.90
C LYS A 59 -18.27 -4.01 -20.95
N LEU A 60 -16.97 -3.69 -20.83
CA LEU A 60 -16.50 -2.51 -20.11
C LEU A 60 -17.11 -1.25 -20.72
N LYS A 61 -17.68 -0.40 -19.87
CA LYS A 61 -18.03 0.98 -20.19
C LYS A 61 -16.99 1.90 -19.58
N TYR A 62 -16.51 2.84 -20.39
CA TYR A 62 -15.61 3.89 -19.98
C TYR A 62 -16.10 5.23 -20.53
N SER A 63 -15.63 6.32 -19.93
CA SER A 63 -15.87 7.70 -20.38
C SER A 63 -14.55 8.36 -20.79
N SER A 64 -14.64 9.51 -21.47
CA SER A 64 -13.49 10.23 -22.00
C SER A 64 -13.60 11.72 -21.67
N LEU A 65 -13.27 12.08 -20.43
CA LEU A 65 -13.20 13.45 -19.91
C LEU A 65 -14.53 14.24 -20.01
N ASP A 66 -15.67 13.55 -19.92
CA ASP A 66 -17.01 14.14 -20.10
C ASP A 66 -18.03 13.75 -19.01
N GLY A 67 -17.63 12.90 -18.06
CA GLY A 67 -18.46 12.44 -16.95
C GLY A 67 -18.15 13.12 -15.61
N TRP A 68 -18.74 12.55 -14.55
CA TRP A 68 -18.56 12.99 -13.15
C TRP A 68 -17.76 11.99 -12.30
N THR A 69 -17.39 10.84 -12.87
CA THR A 69 -16.83 9.69 -12.13
C THR A 69 -15.34 9.45 -12.37
N GLU A 70 -14.73 10.21 -13.27
CA GLU A 70 -13.38 10.02 -13.77
C GLU A 70 -12.36 10.11 -12.64
N GLY A 71 -12.60 10.96 -11.64
CA GLY A 71 -11.72 11.13 -10.48
C GLY A 71 -11.61 9.91 -9.56
N PHE A 72 -12.59 9.00 -9.58
CA PHE A 72 -12.59 7.83 -8.70
C PHE A 72 -11.56 6.77 -9.11
N PHE A 73 -11.25 6.65 -10.41
CA PHE A 73 -10.24 5.70 -10.88
C PHE A 73 -8.81 6.07 -10.44
N PRO A 74 -8.26 7.26 -10.74
CA PRO A 74 -6.98 7.69 -10.18
C PRO A 74 -7.02 7.80 -8.65
N GLY A 75 -8.16 8.13 -8.05
CA GLY A 75 -8.31 8.07 -6.59
C GLY A 75 -8.11 6.64 -6.03
N SER A 76 -8.65 5.63 -6.70
CA SER A 76 -8.48 4.23 -6.31
C SER A 76 -7.06 3.76 -6.54
N LEU A 77 -6.40 4.18 -7.62
CA LEU A 77 -4.98 3.93 -7.88
C LEU A 77 -4.10 4.51 -6.76
N TRP A 78 -4.39 5.72 -6.27
CA TRP A 78 -3.71 6.30 -5.11
C TRP A 78 -3.91 5.49 -3.83
N LEU A 79 -5.13 5.02 -3.56
CA LEU A 79 -5.41 4.18 -2.39
C LEU A 79 -4.67 2.83 -2.48
N ILE A 80 -4.59 2.23 -3.67
CA ILE A 80 -3.82 1.00 -3.90
C ILE A 80 -2.32 1.26 -3.71
N TYR A 81 -1.78 2.36 -4.27
CA TYR A 81 -0.39 2.77 -4.07
C TYR A 81 -0.09 2.97 -2.58
N GLU A 82 -0.91 3.74 -1.88
CA GLU A 82 -0.71 4.05 -0.45
C GLU A 82 -0.72 2.78 0.41
N TYR A 83 -1.53 1.79 0.03
CA TYR A 83 -1.57 0.52 0.72
C TYR A 83 -0.36 -0.36 0.44
N THR A 84 -0.01 -0.49 -0.84
CA THR A 84 0.94 -1.52 -1.34
C THR A 84 2.37 -1.02 -1.45
N GLY A 85 2.59 0.29 -1.57
CA GLY A 85 3.88 0.89 -1.88
C GLY A 85 4.36 0.66 -3.33
N ASN A 86 3.60 -0.07 -4.16
CA ASN A 86 4.03 -0.43 -5.51
C ASN A 86 3.98 0.80 -6.45
N PRO A 87 5.13 1.28 -6.98
CA PRO A 87 5.23 2.54 -7.71
C PRO A 87 4.43 2.58 -9.01
N VAL A 88 4.13 1.42 -9.62
CA VAL A 88 3.33 1.34 -10.86
C VAL A 88 1.96 2.01 -10.69
N TRP A 89 1.34 1.86 -9.52
CA TRP A 89 0.03 2.47 -9.25
C TRP A 89 0.09 3.98 -9.13
N ARG A 90 1.21 4.51 -8.61
CA ARG A 90 1.45 5.94 -8.58
C ARG A 90 1.68 6.49 -9.99
N GLU A 91 2.53 5.84 -10.78
CA GLU A 91 2.82 6.26 -12.15
C GLU A 91 1.54 6.28 -12.99
N GLU A 92 0.71 5.25 -12.88
CA GLU A 92 -0.59 5.20 -13.55
C GLU A 92 -1.54 6.31 -13.05
N ALA A 93 -1.61 6.55 -11.74
CA ALA A 93 -2.44 7.63 -11.19
C ALA A 93 -2.01 9.01 -11.72
N GLU A 94 -0.69 9.27 -11.77
CA GLU A 94 -0.13 10.52 -12.30
C GLU A 94 -0.40 10.69 -13.80
N ALA A 95 -0.29 9.61 -14.60
CA ALA A 95 -0.61 9.62 -16.03
C ALA A 95 -2.09 9.96 -16.28
N ARG A 96 -3.00 9.26 -15.60
CA ARG A 96 -4.46 9.49 -15.68
C ARG A 96 -4.84 10.91 -15.22
N MET A 97 -4.17 11.43 -14.20
CA MET A 97 -4.42 12.80 -13.74
C MET A 97 -3.91 13.85 -14.72
N SER A 98 -2.77 13.62 -15.38
CA SER A 98 -2.26 14.55 -16.37
C SER A 98 -3.24 14.76 -17.53
N ALA A 99 -3.93 13.70 -17.96
CA ALA A 99 -5.02 13.78 -18.93
C ALA A 99 -6.24 14.55 -18.41
N MET A 100 -6.60 14.33 -17.14
CA MET A 100 -7.80 14.91 -16.51
C MET A 100 -7.65 16.37 -16.08
N GLU A 101 -6.46 16.97 -16.18
CA GLU A 101 -6.17 18.29 -15.59
C GLU A 101 -7.06 19.42 -16.13
N GLU A 102 -7.62 19.28 -17.33
CA GLU A 102 -8.55 20.25 -17.92
C GLU A 102 -9.94 20.26 -17.24
N MET A 103 -10.32 19.18 -16.55
CA MET A 103 -11.61 19.09 -15.86
C MET A 103 -11.73 20.05 -14.67
N LYS A 104 -10.64 20.68 -14.22
CA LYS A 104 -10.66 21.72 -13.18
C LYS A 104 -11.46 22.97 -13.59
N ASP A 105 -11.60 23.21 -14.89
CA ASP A 105 -12.29 24.40 -15.43
C ASP A 105 -13.81 24.18 -15.64
N ILE A 106 -14.34 23.01 -15.22
CA ILE A 106 -15.76 22.69 -15.35
C ILE A 106 -16.61 23.57 -14.44
N THR A 107 -17.48 24.37 -15.07
CA THR A 107 -18.43 25.26 -14.39
C THR A 107 -19.89 24.89 -14.65
N SER A 108 -20.18 23.82 -15.39
CA SER A 108 -21.54 23.40 -15.80
C SER A 108 -22.25 22.49 -14.78
N HIS A 109 -21.51 21.85 -13.89
CA HIS A 109 -22.04 21.03 -12.79
C HIS A 109 -21.13 21.10 -11.56
N HIS A 110 -21.63 20.56 -10.44
CA HIS A 110 -20.95 20.63 -9.13
C HIS A 110 -19.91 19.53 -8.88
N ASP A 111 -19.92 18.46 -9.69
CA ASP A 111 -19.10 17.25 -9.47
C ASP A 111 -17.59 17.43 -9.66
N VAL A 112 -17.12 18.65 -9.92
CA VAL A 112 -15.68 18.97 -9.94
C VAL A 112 -14.99 18.60 -8.61
N GLY A 113 -15.73 18.58 -7.50
CA GLY A 113 -15.25 18.09 -6.22
C GLY A 113 -14.94 16.58 -6.22
N PHE A 114 -15.77 15.74 -6.83
CA PHE A 114 -15.45 14.32 -7.03
C PHE A 114 -14.26 14.15 -7.98
N LEU A 115 -14.28 14.86 -9.10
CA LEU A 115 -13.25 14.75 -10.12
C LEU A 115 -11.87 15.09 -9.57
N ILE A 116 -11.73 16.27 -8.96
CA ILE A 116 -10.44 16.82 -8.52
C ILE A 116 -10.12 16.43 -7.08
N GLY A 117 -11.12 16.35 -6.20
CA GLY A 117 -10.93 15.96 -4.81
C GLY A 117 -10.48 14.51 -4.65
N CYS A 118 -11.09 13.56 -5.36
CA CYS A 118 -10.70 12.15 -5.28
C CYS A 118 -9.35 11.87 -5.97
N SER A 119 -8.92 12.70 -6.92
CA SER A 119 -7.69 12.49 -7.69
C SER A 119 -6.54 13.37 -7.19
N PHE A 120 -6.49 14.64 -7.61
CA PHE A 120 -5.50 15.62 -7.20
C PHE A 120 -5.50 15.86 -5.69
N GLY A 121 -6.66 15.77 -5.02
CA GLY A 121 -6.73 15.85 -3.55
C GLY A 121 -5.96 14.72 -2.86
N ASN A 122 -6.06 13.49 -3.36
CA ASN A 122 -5.25 12.37 -2.86
C ASN A 122 -3.76 12.54 -3.21
N ALA A 123 -3.45 13.03 -4.42
CA ALA A 123 -2.07 13.32 -4.80
C ALA A 123 -1.43 14.39 -3.91
N GLU A 124 -2.12 15.49 -3.61
CA GLU A 124 -1.65 16.54 -2.70
C GLU A 124 -1.48 16.02 -1.26
N ARG A 125 -2.37 15.14 -0.80
CA ARG A 125 -2.28 14.52 0.52
C ARG A 125 -1.01 13.66 0.68
N LEU A 126 -0.65 12.91 -0.37
CA LEU A 126 0.48 11.98 -0.35
C LEU A 126 1.81 12.65 -0.75
N PHE A 127 1.75 13.54 -1.74
CA PHE A 127 2.88 14.20 -2.38
C PHE A 127 2.58 15.69 -2.60
N PRO A 128 2.62 16.50 -1.52
CA PRO A 128 2.30 17.92 -1.62
C PRO A 128 3.12 18.62 -2.71
N SER A 129 2.46 19.31 -3.63
CA SER A 129 3.12 20.04 -4.72
C SER A 129 2.37 21.31 -5.12
N GLU A 130 3.11 22.32 -5.56
CA GLU A 130 2.50 23.57 -6.03
C GLU A 130 1.58 23.34 -7.24
N LYS A 131 1.91 22.37 -8.10
CA LYS A 131 1.07 21.99 -9.24
C LYS A 131 -0.30 21.51 -8.78
N TYR A 132 -0.35 20.55 -7.84
CA TYR A 132 -1.61 19.99 -7.36
C TYR A 132 -2.43 21.02 -6.58
N ARG A 133 -1.78 21.85 -5.77
CA ARG A 133 -2.41 22.98 -5.09
C ARG A 133 -3.11 23.92 -6.06
N GLN A 134 -2.43 24.32 -7.13
CA GLN A 134 -3.02 25.21 -8.12
C GLN A 134 -4.25 24.58 -8.79
N VAL A 135 -4.17 23.31 -9.20
CA VAL A 135 -5.32 22.58 -9.78
C VAL A 135 -6.51 22.53 -8.82
N ILE A 136 -6.28 22.24 -7.54
CA ILE A 136 -7.32 22.22 -6.51
C ILE A 136 -7.96 23.60 -6.35
N VAL A 137 -7.16 24.66 -6.35
CA VAL A 137 -7.64 26.04 -6.20
C VAL A 137 -8.45 26.50 -7.42
N ASP A 138 -7.99 26.17 -8.62
CA ASP A 138 -8.70 26.47 -9.87
C ASP A 138 -10.05 25.74 -9.92
N ALA A 139 -10.06 24.45 -9.57
CA ALA A 139 -11.28 23.66 -9.43
C ALA A 139 -12.24 24.23 -8.39
N ALA A 140 -11.73 24.70 -7.25
CA ALA A 140 -12.53 25.34 -6.22
C ALA A 140 -13.13 26.66 -6.72
N ASN A 141 -12.39 27.45 -7.51
CA ASN A 141 -12.91 28.65 -8.16
C ASN A 141 -14.06 28.33 -9.13
N SER A 142 -13.89 27.29 -9.94
CA SER A 142 -14.95 26.79 -10.83
C SER A 142 -16.19 26.37 -10.04
N LEU A 143 -16.02 25.64 -8.93
CA LEU A 143 -17.13 25.20 -8.08
C LEU A 143 -17.88 26.38 -7.43
N ILE A 144 -17.17 27.35 -6.83
CA ILE A 144 -17.82 28.49 -6.18
C ILE A 144 -18.48 29.46 -7.17
N SER A 145 -18.13 29.43 -8.46
CA SER A 145 -18.83 30.20 -9.49
C SER A 145 -20.31 29.81 -9.61
N ARG A 146 -20.66 28.61 -9.14
CA ARG A 146 -22.03 28.07 -9.10
C ARG A 146 -22.76 28.38 -7.78
N PHE A 147 -22.15 29.13 -6.86
CA PHE A 147 -22.79 29.54 -5.61
C PHE A 147 -23.61 30.82 -5.77
N ASP A 148 -24.86 30.79 -5.29
CA ASP A 148 -25.73 31.96 -5.21
C ASP A 148 -25.94 32.32 -3.73
N PRO A 149 -25.50 33.51 -3.28
CA PRO A 149 -25.70 33.97 -1.90
C PRO A 149 -27.17 34.11 -1.47
N ALA A 150 -28.10 34.37 -2.40
CA ALA A 150 -29.53 34.50 -2.08
C ALA A 150 -30.15 33.12 -1.76
N VAL A 151 -29.73 32.09 -2.50
CA VAL A 151 -30.12 30.70 -2.22
C VAL A 151 -29.36 30.14 -1.02
N GLY A 152 -28.08 30.49 -0.92
CA GLY A 152 -27.14 29.98 0.08
C GLY A 152 -26.58 28.60 -0.26
N CYS A 153 -26.60 28.20 -1.53
CA CYS A 153 -26.13 26.89 -2.00
C CYS A 153 -25.39 27.01 -3.33
N ILE A 154 -24.44 26.10 -3.56
CA ILE A 154 -23.92 25.75 -4.89
C ILE A 154 -24.99 25.03 -5.70
N ARG A 155 -25.21 25.44 -6.96
CA ARG A 155 -26.16 24.81 -7.88
C ARG A 155 -25.61 23.50 -8.44
N SER A 156 -26.37 22.41 -8.34
CA SER A 156 -25.87 21.09 -8.74
C SER A 156 -25.82 20.91 -10.26
N TRP A 157 -26.90 21.24 -10.95
CA TRP A 157 -27.02 21.23 -12.42
C TRP A 157 -27.54 22.57 -12.91
N ASP A 158 -27.29 22.88 -14.18
CA ASP A 158 -28.00 24.00 -14.81
C ASP A 158 -29.50 23.73 -14.91
N ARG A 159 -30.26 24.81 -15.14
CA ARG A 159 -31.72 24.79 -15.25
C ARG A 159 -32.18 23.67 -16.17
N ARG A 160 -33.04 22.79 -15.67
CA ARG A 160 -33.54 21.62 -16.42
C ARG A 160 -34.93 21.20 -15.97
N THR A 161 -35.64 20.48 -16.84
CA THR A 161 -36.94 19.88 -16.51
C THR A 161 -36.75 18.50 -15.89
N SER A 162 -37.47 18.22 -14.81
CA SER A 162 -37.56 16.91 -14.14
C SER A 162 -38.39 15.91 -14.95
N TRP A 163 -38.34 14.61 -14.61
CA TRP A 163 -39.12 13.58 -15.31
C TRP A 163 -40.65 13.74 -15.12
N ASP A 164 -41.09 14.50 -14.11
CA ASP A 164 -42.52 14.76 -13.88
C ASP A 164 -42.98 16.13 -14.42
N GLY A 165 -42.11 16.85 -15.15
CA GLY A 165 -42.45 18.05 -15.89
C GLY A 165 -42.25 19.38 -15.15
N ASN A 166 -41.78 19.36 -13.91
CA ASN A 166 -41.38 20.57 -13.19
C ASN A 166 -40.06 21.11 -13.77
N THR A 167 -39.94 22.42 -13.94
CA THR A 167 -38.66 23.03 -14.29
C THR A 167 -37.94 23.42 -13.01
N TRP A 168 -36.75 22.86 -12.81
CA TRP A 168 -35.87 23.27 -11.72
C TRP A 168 -35.03 24.47 -12.14
N GLU A 169 -35.22 25.57 -11.44
CA GLU A 169 -34.50 26.82 -11.67
C GLU A 169 -33.13 26.81 -10.96
N TYR A 170 -33.08 26.25 -9.76
CA TYR A 170 -31.87 26.12 -8.95
C TYR A 170 -31.85 24.77 -8.21
N PRO A 171 -31.65 23.65 -8.93
CA PRO A 171 -31.63 22.33 -8.32
C PRO A 171 -30.36 22.14 -7.48
N VAL A 172 -30.54 21.69 -6.24
CA VAL A 172 -29.47 21.24 -5.34
C VAL A 172 -29.72 19.78 -4.96
N ILE A 173 -28.74 18.91 -5.20
CA ILE A 173 -28.81 17.48 -4.87
C ILE A 173 -27.97 17.15 -3.66
N ILE A 174 -28.33 16.08 -2.94
CA ILE A 174 -27.66 15.69 -1.70
C ILE A 174 -26.17 15.29 -1.91
N ASP A 175 -25.85 14.79 -3.10
CA ASP A 175 -24.51 14.43 -3.59
C ASP A 175 -23.57 15.65 -3.55
N ASN A 176 -24.12 16.87 -3.65
CA ASN A 176 -23.35 18.10 -3.62
C ASN A 176 -22.62 18.31 -2.29
N MET A 177 -23.08 17.65 -1.21
CA MET A 177 -22.36 17.62 0.07
C MET A 177 -20.96 17.03 -0.05
N MET A 178 -20.76 16.05 -0.92
CA MET A 178 -19.47 15.38 -1.12
C MET A 178 -18.44 16.32 -1.77
N ASN A 179 -18.93 17.25 -2.59
CA ASN A 179 -18.09 18.18 -3.35
C ASN A 179 -17.58 19.36 -2.50
N LEU A 180 -18.10 19.54 -1.29
CA LEU A 180 -17.68 20.62 -0.38
C LEU A 180 -16.27 20.40 0.18
N GLU A 181 -15.79 19.16 0.21
CA GLU A 181 -14.44 18.82 0.70
C GLU A 181 -13.35 19.53 -0.13
N LEU A 182 -13.57 19.72 -1.43
CA LEU A 182 -12.69 20.50 -2.30
C LEU A 182 -12.55 21.94 -1.80
N LEU A 183 -13.64 22.56 -1.36
CA LEU A 183 -13.65 23.95 -0.88
C LEU A 183 -12.96 24.09 0.47
N TYR A 184 -13.19 23.16 1.40
CA TYR A 184 -12.44 23.14 2.66
C TYR A 184 -10.94 22.96 2.41
N THR A 185 -10.58 22.09 1.46
CA THR A 185 -9.18 21.88 1.05
C THR A 185 -8.56 23.14 0.44
N ALA A 186 -9.25 23.81 -0.48
CA ALA A 186 -8.78 25.08 -1.05
C ALA A 186 -8.62 26.17 0.01
N SER A 187 -9.50 26.23 1.01
CA SER A 187 -9.37 27.15 2.14
C SER A 187 -8.10 26.87 2.97
N ARG A 188 -7.79 25.60 3.24
CA ARG A 188 -6.54 25.22 3.94
C ARG A 188 -5.29 25.54 3.13
N ILE A 189 -5.30 25.33 1.82
CA ILE A 189 -4.17 25.59 0.92
C ILE A 189 -3.89 27.09 0.82
N THR A 190 -4.93 27.90 0.63
CA THR A 190 -4.78 29.33 0.31
C THR A 190 -4.83 30.25 1.52
N GLY A 191 -5.45 29.82 2.61
CA GLY A 191 -5.86 30.68 3.71
C GLY A 191 -7.08 31.57 3.41
N ASP A 192 -7.69 31.49 2.21
CA ASP A 192 -8.92 32.22 1.88
C ASP A 192 -10.13 31.52 2.53
N GLY A 193 -10.69 32.16 3.56
CA GLY A 193 -11.86 31.67 4.29
C GLY A 193 -13.16 31.64 3.49
N ARG A 194 -13.22 32.28 2.30
CA ARG A 194 -14.43 32.34 1.47
C ARG A 194 -14.88 30.96 1.01
N TYR A 195 -13.96 30.07 0.65
CA TYR A 195 -14.29 28.71 0.22
C TYR A 195 -15.02 27.94 1.33
N ALA A 196 -14.47 27.98 2.55
CA ALA A 196 -15.09 27.34 3.73
C ALA A 196 -16.44 28.00 4.09
N ALA A 197 -16.55 29.32 4.01
CA ALA A 197 -17.82 30.02 4.29
C ALA A 197 -18.94 29.63 3.32
N ILE A 198 -18.62 29.45 2.03
CA ILE A 198 -19.56 28.97 1.01
C ILE A 198 -19.97 27.51 1.29
N ALA A 199 -19.01 26.65 1.62
CA ALA A 199 -19.27 25.26 1.99
C ALA A 199 -20.18 25.16 3.21
N ASP A 200 -19.89 25.93 4.27
CA ASP A 200 -20.72 26.01 5.49
C ASP A 200 -22.15 26.47 5.17
N SER A 201 -22.33 27.51 4.36
CA SER A 201 -23.65 27.98 3.94
C SER A 201 -24.44 26.88 3.23
N HIS A 202 -23.80 26.17 2.29
CA HIS A 202 -24.44 25.08 1.56
C HIS A 202 -24.84 23.93 2.49
N ALA A 203 -23.93 23.51 3.38
CA ALA A 203 -24.17 22.42 4.32
C ALA A 203 -25.30 22.75 5.32
N GLU A 204 -25.34 23.98 5.85
CA GLU A 204 -26.41 24.43 6.74
C GLU A 204 -27.78 24.42 6.06
N LYS A 205 -27.83 24.94 4.83
CA LYS A 205 -29.06 24.98 4.04
C LYS A 205 -29.55 23.58 3.70
N THR A 206 -28.63 22.69 3.33
CA THR A 206 -28.91 21.28 3.04
C THR A 206 -29.41 20.54 4.28
N ALA A 207 -28.78 20.74 5.45
CA ALA A 207 -29.23 20.15 6.72
C ALA A 207 -30.67 20.56 7.07
N LYS A 208 -31.06 21.78 6.72
CA LYS A 208 -32.40 22.31 6.95
C LYS A 208 -33.43 21.78 5.95
N GLU A 209 -33.09 21.70 4.67
CA GLU A 209 -34.08 21.54 3.61
C GLU A 209 -34.13 20.15 2.98
N HIS A 210 -33.02 19.39 2.95
CA HIS A 210 -32.98 18.06 2.34
C HIS A 210 -33.47 16.95 3.25
N PHE A 211 -33.53 17.16 4.57
CA PHE A 211 -33.97 16.15 5.51
C PHE A 211 -35.47 16.22 5.81
N ARG A 212 -36.10 15.05 5.88
CA ARG A 212 -37.43 14.85 6.46
C ARG A 212 -37.31 14.76 7.99
N LYS A 213 -38.45 14.69 8.68
CA LYS A 213 -38.50 14.67 10.16
C LYS A 213 -37.81 13.45 10.78
N ASP A 214 -37.78 12.33 10.06
CA ASP A 214 -37.17 11.07 10.45
C ASP A 214 -35.71 10.94 9.98
N PHE A 215 -35.14 12.00 9.39
CA PHE A 215 -33.79 12.05 8.85
C PHE A 215 -33.54 11.17 7.61
N SER A 216 -34.60 10.70 6.96
CA SER A 216 -34.53 10.35 5.54
C SER A 216 -34.31 11.60 4.67
N THR A 217 -33.69 11.43 3.50
CA THR A 217 -33.38 12.54 2.59
C THR A 217 -34.25 12.58 1.35
N TRP A 218 -34.56 13.80 0.90
CA TRP A 218 -34.91 14.07 -0.50
C TRP A 218 -33.63 14.02 -1.34
N HIS A 219 -33.73 13.58 -2.60
CA HIS A 219 -32.60 13.65 -3.52
C HIS A 219 -32.36 15.11 -3.93
N VAL A 220 -33.40 15.77 -4.45
CA VAL A 220 -33.32 17.11 -5.05
C VAL A 220 -34.18 18.08 -4.25
N VAL A 221 -33.62 19.25 -3.94
CA VAL A 221 -34.37 20.43 -3.53
C VAL A 221 -34.10 21.54 -4.54
N ASP A 222 -35.14 21.96 -5.23
CA ASP A 222 -35.11 23.10 -6.13
C ASP A 222 -35.48 24.38 -5.37
N TYR A 223 -34.75 25.46 -5.65
CA TYR A 223 -34.95 26.75 -5.00
C TYR A 223 -35.39 27.82 -5.99
N ASP A 224 -36.25 28.71 -5.51
CA ASP A 224 -36.51 29.98 -6.17
C ASP A 224 -35.26 30.88 -6.06
N PRO A 225 -34.62 31.29 -7.17
CA PRO A 225 -33.38 32.09 -7.13
C PRO A 225 -33.55 33.48 -6.53
N GLU A 226 -34.75 34.07 -6.61
CA GLU A 226 -35.01 35.43 -6.09
C GLU A 226 -35.18 35.42 -4.57
N THR A 227 -35.83 34.39 -4.02
CA THR A 227 -36.20 34.33 -2.60
C THR A 227 -35.37 33.36 -1.78
N GLY A 228 -34.64 32.44 -2.42
CA GLY A 228 -33.87 31.37 -1.78
C GLY A 228 -34.74 30.35 -1.04
N LYS A 229 -36.05 30.30 -1.30
CA LYS A 229 -36.97 29.35 -0.66
C LYS A 229 -37.10 28.07 -1.50
N PRO A 230 -37.27 26.89 -0.87
CA PRO A 230 -37.55 25.67 -1.60
C PRO A 230 -38.85 25.81 -2.40
N ALA A 231 -38.78 25.55 -3.70
CA ALA A 231 -39.92 25.48 -4.60
C ALA A 231 -40.43 24.03 -4.70
N HIS A 232 -39.52 23.08 -4.92
CA HIS A 232 -39.84 21.66 -5.07
C HIS A 232 -38.87 20.79 -4.28
N LYS A 233 -39.37 19.69 -3.69
CA LYS A 233 -38.55 18.63 -3.07
C LYS A 233 -38.92 17.31 -3.73
N GLN A 234 -37.96 16.71 -4.45
CA GLN A 234 -38.23 15.62 -5.39
C GLN A 234 -37.11 14.57 -5.36
N THR A 235 -37.31 13.48 -6.10
CA THR A 235 -36.25 12.51 -6.35
C THR A 235 -35.45 12.84 -7.61
N SER A 236 -34.65 11.95 -8.16
CA SER A 236 -34.21 11.93 -9.56
C SER A 236 -33.81 10.51 -9.94
N GLN A 237 -33.12 9.86 -9.02
CA GLN A 237 -32.68 8.48 -9.16
C GLN A 237 -33.36 7.52 -8.19
N GLY A 238 -34.15 8.02 -7.23
CA GLY A 238 -34.90 7.22 -6.26
C GLY A 238 -36.28 6.77 -6.77
N TYR A 239 -36.95 5.96 -5.96
CA TYR A 239 -38.21 5.31 -6.33
C TYR A 239 -39.38 6.28 -6.51
N LYS A 240 -39.54 7.22 -5.59
CA LYS A 240 -40.55 8.29 -5.61
C LYS A 240 -39.99 9.52 -4.93
N ASP A 241 -40.63 10.66 -5.13
CA ASP A 241 -40.25 11.89 -4.44
C ASP A 241 -40.21 11.66 -2.92
N TRP A 242 -41.25 11.02 -2.35
CA TRP A 242 -41.32 10.73 -0.91
C TRP A 242 -40.39 9.62 -0.43
N SER A 243 -39.74 8.87 -1.32
CA SER A 243 -38.88 7.74 -0.94
C SER A 243 -37.47 8.17 -0.52
N THR A 244 -36.70 7.21 -0.01
CA THR A 244 -35.32 7.41 0.41
C THR A 244 -34.37 6.60 -0.46
N TRP A 245 -33.82 7.25 -1.48
CA TRP A 245 -32.79 6.68 -2.32
C TRP A 245 -31.55 6.34 -1.49
N SER A 246 -31.10 5.08 -1.52
CA SER A 246 -30.11 4.60 -0.56
C SER A 246 -28.77 5.32 -0.71
N ARG A 247 -28.26 5.50 -1.92
CA ARG A 247 -27.00 6.25 -2.13
C ARG A 247 -27.12 7.74 -1.77
N GLY A 248 -28.29 8.35 -1.92
CA GLY A 248 -28.53 9.72 -1.44
C GLY A 248 -28.45 9.83 0.08
N GLN A 249 -28.95 8.83 0.80
CA GLN A 249 -28.75 8.73 2.25
C GLN A 249 -27.26 8.52 2.60
N ALA A 250 -26.55 7.71 1.83
CA ALA A 250 -25.11 7.48 2.04
C ALA A 250 -24.29 8.77 1.86
N TRP A 251 -24.57 9.56 0.81
CA TRP A 251 -23.96 10.89 0.61
C TRP A 251 -24.24 11.86 1.74
N ALA A 252 -25.44 11.81 2.32
CA ALA A 252 -25.76 12.62 3.48
C ALA A 252 -24.93 12.21 4.71
N ILE A 253 -24.83 10.90 4.99
CA ILE A 253 -24.05 10.39 6.14
C ILE A 253 -22.58 10.79 5.97
N TYR A 254 -22.00 10.55 4.80
CA TYR A 254 -20.61 10.89 4.52
C TYR A 254 -20.39 12.41 4.54
N GLY A 255 -21.15 13.15 3.74
CA GLY A 255 -20.96 14.59 3.56
C GLY A 255 -21.07 15.38 4.85
N PHE A 256 -22.03 15.05 5.73
CA PHE A 256 -22.14 15.70 7.04
C PHE A 256 -21.07 15.24 8.04
N THR A 257 -20.58 14.00 7.93
CA THR A 257 -19.43 13.54 8.71
C THR A 257 -18.18 14.34 8.33
N MET A 258 -17.90 14.47 7.03
CA MET A 258 -16.80 15.25 6.48
C MET A 258 -16.92 16.73 6.87
N THR A 259 -18.11 17.32 6.73
CA THR A 259 -18.33 18.73 7.11
C THR A 259 -18.10 18.95 8.62
N TYR A 260 -18.44 17.97 9.47
CA TYR A 260 -18.12 18.05 10.88
C TYR A 260 -16.61 17.97 11.14
N ARG A 261 -15.87 17.06 10.49
CA ARG A 261 -14.41 17.01 10.57
C ARG A 261 -13.79 18.39 10.30
N GLU A 262 -14.27 19.06 9.26
CA GLU A 262 -13.70 20.33 8.80
C GLU A 262 -14.05 21.54 9.67
N THR A 263 -15.16 21.48 10.42
CA THR A 263 -15.72 22.66 11.10
C THR A 263 -15.85 22.51 12.61
N GLY A 264 -15.91 21.29 13.13
CA GLY A 264 -16.24 20.99 14.52
C GLY A 264 -17.66 21.39 14.95
N ARG A 265 -18.55 21.74 13.99
CA ARG A 265 -19.88 22.29 14.30
C ARG A 265 -20.89 21.20 14.63
N GLU A 266 -21.43 21.26 15.84
CA GLU A 266 -22.38 20.28 16.39
C GLU A 266 -23.64 20.04 15.52
N LEU A 267 -24.08 21.03 14.74
CA LEU A 267 -25.19 20.86 13.79
C LEU A 267 -24.91 19.72 12.80
N PHE A 268 -23.70 19.67 12.25
CA PHE A 268 -23.32 18.69 11.24
C PHE A 268 -23.12 17.31 11.86
N LEU A 269 -22.50 17.22 13.04
CA LEU A 269 -22.39 15.96 13.79
C LEU A 269 -23.77 15.35 14.06
N ARG A 270 -24.71 16.15 14.59
CA ARG A 270 -26.08 15.68 14.86
C ARG A 270 -26.81 15.25 13.59
N THR A 271 -26.56 15.93 12.48
CA THR A 271 -27.18 15.60 11.19
C THR A 271 -26.63 14.26 10.67
N ALA A 272 -25.31 14.09 10.67
CA ALA A 272 -24.64 12.84 10.28
C ALA A 272 -25.09 11.66 11.15
N MET A 273 -25.07 11.82 12.47
CA MET A 273 -25.50 10.77 13.41
C MET A 273 -26.95 10.34 13.19
N LYS A 274 -27.87 11.29 12.99
CA LYS A 274 -29.27 10.94 12.77
C LYS A 274 -29.54 10.32 11.40
N ALA A 275 -28.80 10.75 10.37
CA ALA A 275 -28.84 10.12 9.06
C ALA A 275 -28.32 8.67 9.11
N ALA A 276 -27.26 8.42 9.89
CA ALA A 276 -26.71 7.11 10.15
C ALA A 276 -27.68 6.23 10.96
N ASP A 277 -28.29 6.79 12.00
CA ASP A 277 -29.28 6.08 12.82
C ASP A 277 -30.51 5.67 11.99
N PHE A 278 -30.96 6.52 11.06
CA PHE A 278 -32.01 6.14 10.11
C PHE A 278 -31.60 4.91 9.29
N TRP A 279 -30.39 4.90 8.73
CA TRP A 279 -29.87 3.78 7.93
C TRP A 279 -29.80 2.48 8.73
N ILE A 280 -29.13 2.52 9.89
CA ILE A 280 -28.85 1.35 10.72
C ILE A 280 -30.15 0.71 11.23
N ASN A 281 -31.14 1.53 11.56
CA ASN A 281 -32.42 1.07 12.11
C ASN A 281 -33.51 0.89 11.04
N HIS A 282 -33.18 1.01 9.75
CA HIS A 282 -34.20 0.93 8.71
C HIS A 282 -34.74 -0.49 8.58
N LYS A 283 -36.06 -0.65 8.75
CA LYS A 283 -36.75 -1.97 8.73
C LYS A 283 -36.58 -2.78 7.43
N ASN A 284 -36.28 -2.11 6.32
CA ASN A 284 -36.10 -2.74 5.01
C ASN A 284 -34.62 -2.98 4.66
N LEU A 285 -33.68 -2.67 5.58
CA LEU A 285 -32.27 -3.03 5.41
C LEU A 285 -32.13 -4.55 5.55
N PRO A 286 -31.60 -5.27 4.54
CA PRO A 286 -31.44 -6.72 4.62
C PRO A 286 -30.36 -7.17 5.63
N GLU A 287 -30.39 -8.46 5.98
CA GLU A 287 -29.55 -9.04 7.04
C GLU A 287 -28.04 -8.96 6.75
N ASP A 288 -27.67 -9.00 5.46
CA ASP A 288 -26.29 -8.84 4.95
C ASP A 288 -25.80 -7.38 4.97
N LEU A 289 -26.64 -6.43 5.41
CA LEU A 289 -26.38 -5.00 5.54
C LEU A 289 -26.14 -4.23 4.24
N ILE A 290 -26.28 -4.87 3.08
CA ILE A 290 -26.23 -4.16 1.80
C ILE A 290 -27.65 -3.66 1.52
N PRO A 291 -27.90 -2.38 1.20
CA PRO A 291 -29.26 -1.89 1.01
C PRO A 291 -29.80 -2.29 -0.37
N TYR A 292 -31.12 -2.23 -0.53
CA TYR A 292 -31.71 -2.06 -1.86
C TYR A 292 -31.34 -0.67 -2.41
N TRP A 293 -31.50 -0.47 -3.72
CA TRP A 293 -31.28 0.84 -4.35
C TRP A 293 -32.14 1.98 -3.76
N ASP A 294 -33.26 1.67 -3.10
CA ASP A 294 -34.11 2.62 -2.39
C ASP A 294 -34.71 1.92 -1.16
N PHE A 295 -34.70 2.59 0.00
CA PHE A 295 -35.18 2.02 1.26
C PHE A 295 -36.69 1.79 1.30
N ASP A 296 -37.46 2.50 0.48
CA ASP A 296 -38.92 2.37 0.41
C ASP A 296 -39.41 1.52 -0.77
N ALA A 297 -38.49 1.02 -1.60
CA ALA A 297 -38.81 -0.04 -2.56
C ALA A 297 -38.93 -1.38 -1.81
N ALA A 298 -40.09 -2.03 -1.91
CA ALA A 298 -40.35 -3.31 -1.22
C ALA A 298 -39.42 -4.47 -1.66
N SER A 299 -38.80 -4.33 -2.82
CA SER A 299 -37.83 -5.25 -3.43
C SER A 299 -37.12 -4.54 -4.58
N GLY A 300 -35.95 -5.01 -5.00
CA GLY A 300 -35.26 -4.47 -6.17
C GLY A 300 -33.80 -4.88 -6.25
N PRO A 301 -33.03 -4.29 -7.18
CA PRO A 301 -31.58 -4.47 -7.21
C PRO A 301 -30.93 -3.93 -5.93
N ARG A 302 -29.79 -4.51 -5.58
CA ARG A 302 -28.95 -4.07 -4.45
C ARG A 302 -28.16 -2.82 -4.84
N ASP A 303 -27.65 -2.09 -3.87
CA ASP A 303 -26.69 -1.03 -4.12
C ASP A 303 -25.48 -1.14 -3.20
N ALA A 304 -24.51 -1.96 -3.62
CA ALA A 304 -23.24 -2.12 -2.92
C ALA A 304 -22.42 -0.82 -2.85
N ALA A 305 -22.59 0.11 -3.80
CA ALA A 305 -21.95 1.41 -3.74
C ALA A 305 -22.43 2.22 -2.52
N ALA A 306 -23.74 2.26 -2.27
CA ALA A 306 -24.30 2.95 -1.11
C ALA A 306 -23.81 2.33 0.21
N ALA A 307 -23.64 1.00 0.28
CA ALA A 307 -23.05 0.34 1.43
C ALA A 307 -21.57 0.72 1.65
N ALA A 308 -20.77 0.75 0.58
CA ALA A 308 -19.34 1.11 0.66
C ALA A 308 -19.14 2.54 1.17
N VAL A 309 -19.92 3.49 0.64
CA VAL A 309 -19.93 4.89 1.08
C VAL A 309 -20.31 5.01 2.55
N THR A 310 -21.41 4.36 2.97
CA THR A 310 -21.85 4.40 4.37
C THR A 310 -20.81 3.76 5.29
N ALA A 311 -20.18 2.66 4.90
CA ALA A 311 -19.12 2.04 5.69
C ALA A 311 -17.92 2.98 5.88
N SER A 312 -17.46 3.65 4.81
CA SER A 312 -16.38 4.65 4.88
C SER A 312 -16.75 5.80 5.83
N ALA A 313 -17.97 6.32 5.72
CA ALA A 313 -18.47 7.41 6.54
C ALA A 313 -18.59 7.02 8.03
N LEU A 314 -19.11 5.83 8.32
CA LEU A 314 -19.30 5.35 9.70
C LEU A 314 -17.97 5.09 10.42
N LEU A 315 -16.93 4.66 9.70
CA LEU A 315 -15.58 4.50 10.25
C LEU A 315 -14.92 5.82 10.66
N GLU A 316 -15.34 6.94 10.07
CA GLU A 316 -14.93 8.28 10.50
C GLU A 316 -15.87 8.83 11.58
N LEU A 317 -17.19 8.71 11.37
CA LEU A 317 -18.21 9.20 12.31
C LEU A 317 -18.10 8.55 13.70
N CYS A 318 -17.65 7.30 13.78
CA CYS A 318 -17.45 6.63 15.06
C CYS A 318 -16.38 7.30 15.92
N GLU A 319 -15.43 8.04 15.34
CA GLU A 319 -14.41 8.78 16.11
C GLU A 319 -14.99 10.04 16.77
N TYR A 320 -16.13 10.54 16.26
CA TYR A 320 -16.79 11.74 16.75
C TYR A 320 -17.98 11.47 17.66
N ALA A 321 -18.54 10.26 17.64
CA ALA A 321 -19.75 9.97 18.40
C ALA A 321 -19.49 10.12 19.92
N PRO A 322 -20.39 10.76 20.68
CA PRO A 322 -20.12 11.23 22.04
C PRO A 322 -19.99 10.09 23.07
N SER A 323 -20.72 8.98 22.88
CA SER A 323 -20.72 7.86 23.82
C SER A 323 -19.97 6.65 23.26
N ALA A 324 -19.26 5.94 24.14
CA ALA A 324 -18.52 4.72 23.76
C ALA A 324 -19.43 3.67 23.08
N GLY A 325 -20.67 3.53 23.55
CA GLY A 325 -21.65 2.64 22.93
C GLY A 325 -21.99 3.01 21.49
N LYS A 326 -22.12 4.32 21.20
CA LYS A 326 -22.43 4.79 19.84
C LYS A 326 -21.23 4.70 18.90
N ARG A 327 -20.03 4.96 19.43
CA ARG A 327 -18.77 4.69 18.70
C ARG A 327 -18.67 3.23 18.30
N GLN A 328 -18.94 2.32 19.23
CA GLN A 328 -18.91 0.89 18.99
C GLN A 328 -20.00 0.46 17.99
N GLU A 329 -21.24 0.95 18.12
CA GLU A 329 -22.35 0.64 17.21
C GLU A 329 -22.02 0.98 15.76
N TYR A 330 -21.54 2.21 15.50
CA TYR A 330 -21.17 2.64 14.14
C TYR A 330 -19.99 1.85 13.59
N ARG A 331 -18.98 1.61 14.41
CA ARG A 331 -17.81 0.82 14.04
C ARG A 331 -18.21 -0.62 13.68
N ASP A 332 -18.94 -1.31 14.55
CA ASP A 332 -19.36 -2.70 14.33
C ASP A 332 -20.24 -2.85 13.10
N PHE A 333 -21.13 -1.88 12.86
CA PHE A 333 -21.97 -1.86 11.68
C PHE A 333 -21.14 -1.69 10.39
N ALA A 334 -20.22 -0.73 10.36
CA ALA A 334 -19.34 -0.49 9.22
C ALA A 334 -18.47 -1.72 8.92
N VAL A 335 -17.89 -2.30 9.96
CA VAL A 335 -17.08 -3.52 9.92
C VAL A 335 -17.90 -4.66 9.30
N ARG A 336 -19.05 -5.01 9.87
CA ARG A 336 -19.92 -6.07 9.32
C ARG A 336 -20.32 -5.82 7.86
N THR A 337 -20.56 -4.56 7.48
CA THR A 337 -20.86 -4.17 6.10
C THR A 337 -19.67 -4.44 5.18
N LEU A 338 -18.44 -4.12 5.58
CA LEU A 338 -17.22 -4.44 4.82
C LEU A 338 -16.99 -5.94 4.65
N ARG A 339 -17.29 -6.75 5.68
CA ARG A 339 -17.26 -8.22 5.58
C ARG A 339 -18.25 -8.74 4.53
N SER A 340 -19.44 -8.16 4.48
CA SER A 340 -20.43 -8.50 3.47
C SER A 340 -19.96 -8.11 2.07
N LEU A 341 -19.46 -6.89 1.89
CA LEU A 341 -18.88 -6.41 0.62
C LEU A 341 -17.68 -7.24 0.15
N ALA A 342 -16.86 -7.73 1.08
CA ALA A 342 -15.70 -8.56 0.78
C ALA A 342 -16.03 -10.05 0.59
N SER A 343 -17.29 -10.47 0.76
CA SER A 343 -17.71 -11.84 0.53
C SER A 343 -17.74 -12.20 -0.95
N GLU A 344 -17.75 -13.50 -1.28
CA GLU A 344 -17.84 -13.98 -2.66
C GLU A 344 -19.10 -13.52 -3.41
N GLU A 345 -20.14 -13.06 -2.70
CA GLU A 345 -21.36 -12.50 -3.30
C GLU A 345 -21.11 -11.10 -3.89
N TYR A 346 -20.27 -10.28 -3.26
CA TYR A 346 -20.09 -8.88 -3.67
C TYR A 346 -18.71 -8.61 -4.26
N LEU A 347 -17.66 -9.24 -3.75
CA LEU A 347 -16.29 -9.09 -4.24
C LEU A 347 -16.03 -10.01 -5.43
N ALA A 348 -15.56 -9.43 -6.54
CA ALA A 348 -15.24 -10.17 -7.74
C ALA A 348 -14.06 -11.13 -7.55
N ALA A 349 -14.18 -12.32 -8.15
CA ALA A 349 -13.07 -13.25 -8.35
C ALA A 349 -11.93 -12.59 -9.17
N PRO A 350 -10.66 -13.00 -9.02
CA PRO A 350 -9.55 -12.35 -9.73
C PRO A 350 -9.72 -12.52 -11.24
N GLY A 351 -9.54 -11.43 -11.99
CA GLY A 351 -9.75 -11.36 -13.44
C GLY A 351 -11.23 -11.33 -13.87
N GLY A 352 -12.16 -11.39 -12.93
CA GLY A 352 -13.60 -11.31 -13.19
C GLY A 352 -14.13 -9.87 -13.21
N ASN A 353 -15.43 -9.72 -13.50
CA ASN A 353 -16.17 -8.45 -13.37
C ASN A 353 -15.53 -7.26 -14.13
N ASN A 354 -14.88 -7.51 -15.27
CA ASN A 354 -14.13 -6.52 -16.06
C ASN A 354 -13.06 -5.76 -15.26
N GLY A 355 -12.51 -6.37 -14.21
CA GLY A 355 -11.50 -5.74 -13.36
C GLY A 355 -12.05 -4.76 -12.32
N PHE A 356 -13.37 -4.64 -12.15
CA PHE A 356 -13.95 -3.94 -10.99
C PHE A 356 -13.96 -4.84 -9.74
N LEU A 357 -13.86 -4.24 -8.56
CA LEU A 357 -13.89 -4.96 -7.28
C LEU A 357 -15.31 -5.39 -6.91
N LEU A 358 -16.26 -4.46 -6.85
CA LEU A 358 -17.61 -4.75 -6.37
C LEU A 358 -18.60 -5.06 -7.50
N ARG A 359 -19.46 -6.05 -7.23
CA ARG A 359 -20.66 -6.37 -8.00
C ARG A 359 -21.90 -5.74 -7.36
N HIS A 360 -23.05 -5.88 -8.02
CA HIS A 360 -24.36 -5.55 -7.44
C HIS A 360 -24.52 -4.09 -6.96
N CYS A 361 -23.97 -3.15 -7.72
CA CYS A 361 -24.22 -1.72 -7.53
C CYS A 361 -25.36 -1.27 -8.45
N THR A 362 -26.00 -0.13 -8.13
CA THR A 362 -27.11 0.39 -8.94
C THR A 362 -26.98 1.89 -9.21
N GLY A 363 -26.68 2.28 -10.45
CA GLY A 363 -26.61 3.68 -10.89
C GLY A 363 -27.97 4.37 -10.81
N SER A 364 -28.89 4.06 -11.72
CA SER A 364 -30.23 4.67 -11.71
C SER A 364 -31.31 3.75 -12.29
N VAL A 365 -32.16 3.22 -11.40
CA VAL A 365 -33.30 2.38 -11.78
C VAL A 365 -34.33 3.11 -12.63
N PRO A 366 -34.78 4.35 -12.30
CA PRO A 366 -35.76 5.07 -13.11
C PRO A 366 -35.32 5.27 -14.57
N HIS A 367 -34.01 5.42 -14.79
CA HIS A 367 -33.41 5.63 -16.11
C HIS A 367 -32.93 4.32 -16.78
N ARG A 368 -33.07 3.17 -16.10
CA ARG A 368 -32.55 1.85 -16.55
C ARG A 368 -31.06 1.90 -16.89
N SER A 369 -30.29 2.68 -16.14
CA SER A 369 -28.85 2.81 -16.31
C SER A 369 -28.12 2.13 -15.16
N GLU A 370 -27.15 1.27 -15.51
CA GLU A 370 -26.21 0.65 -14.57
C GLU A 370 -26.93 -0.04 -13.39
N VAL A 371 -28.00 -0.76 -13.70
CA VAL A 371 -28.77 -1.53 -12.71
C VAL A 371 -28.13 -2.90 -12.57
N ASP A 372 -27.72 -3.25 -11.34
CA ASP A 372 -26.99 -4.49 -11.04
C ASP A 372 -25.68 -4.61 -11.87
N ALA A 373 -24.82 -3.61 -11.70
CA ALA A 373 -23.57 -3.46 -12.45
C ALA A 373 -22.40 -3.11 -11.50
N PRO A 374 -21.13 -3.30 -11.91
CA PRO A 374 -20.01 -2.67 -11.22
C PRO A 374 -20.02 -1.15 -11.43
N LEU A 375 -19.50 -0.38 -10.47
CA LEU A 375 -19.43 1.07 -10.54
C LEU A 375 -18.11 1.56 -9.95
N ILE A 376 -17.38 2.42 -10.66
CA ILE A 376 -16.03 2.83 -10.25
C ILE A 376 -15.99 3.53 -8.87
N TYR A 377 -17.00 4.32 -8.54
CA TYR A 377 -17.10 4.95 -7.22
C TYR A 377 -17.37 3.95 -6.10
N ALA A 378 -18.01 2.81 -6.39
CA ALA A 378 -18.18 1.75 -5.40
C ALA A 378 -16.82 1.19 -4.98
N ASP A 379 -15.94 0.93 -5.95
CA ASP A 379 -14.58 0.46 -5.70
C ASP A 379 -13.78 1.49 -4.90
N TYR A 380 -13.84 2.77 -5.28
CA TYR A 380 -13.15 3.86 -4.56
C TYR A 380 -13.54 3.89 -3.08
N TYR A 381 -14.84 3.98 -2.77
CA TYR A 381 -15.29 4.07 -1.39
C TYR A 381 -15.10 2.77 -0.61
N PHE A 382 -15.06 1.62 -1.28
CA PHE A 382 -14.73 0.35 -0.65
C PHE A 382 -13.26 0.28 -0.24
N LEU A 383 -12.35 0.66 -1.13
CA LEU A 383 -10.92 0.78 -0.83
C LEU A 383 -10.66 1.83 0.24
N GLU A 384 -11.35 2.98 0.19
CA GLU A 384 -11.25 4.02 1.19
C GLU A 384 -11.72 3.53 2.56
N ALA A 385 -12.86 2.83 2.62
CA ALA A 385 -13.38 2.29 3.88
C ALA A 385 -12.39 1.27 4.51
N LEU A 386 -11.79 0.40 3.69
CA LEU A 386 -10.76 -0.53 4.15
C LEU A 386 -9.49 0.19 4.62
N HIS A 387 -9.08 1.24 3.90
CA HIS A 387 -7.97 2.10 4.30
C HIS A 387 -8.23 2.82 5.63
N ARG A 388 -9.43 3.39 5.81
CA ARG A 388 -9.87 4.01 7.07
C ARG A 388 -9.96 3.00 8.20
N TYR A 389 -10.47 1.80 7.95
CA TYR A 389 -10.49 0.73 8.94
C TYR A 389 -9.07 0.48 9.45
N ARG A 390 -8.09 0.29 8.55
CA ARG A 390 -6.69 0.12 8.96
C ARG A 390 -6.19 1.33 9.77
N ASN A 391 -6.42 2.56 9.30
CA ASN A 391 -5.93 3.76 9.98
C ASN A 391 -6.59 4.03 11.34
N SER A 392 -7.88 3.72 11.52
CA SER A 392 -8.61 3.93 12.79
C SER A 392 -8.28 2.88 13.86
N PHE A 393 -7.75 1.72 13.46
CA PHE A 393 -7.27 0.70 14.41
C PHE A 393 -5.78 0.85 14.73
N PHE A 394 -4.98 1.44 13.82
CA PHE A 394 -3.53 1.57 13.96
C PHE A 394 -3.00 3.02 13.99
N GLY A 395 -3.89 4.02 14.08
CA GLY A 395 -3.55 5.43 14.34
C GLY A 395 -2.92 6.18 13.18
N GLY A 396 -3.29 5.91 11.93
CA GLY A 396 -2.76 6.62 10.75
C GLY A 396 -1.25 6.48 10.55
N ARG A 397 -0.59 5.59 11.28
CA ARG A 397 0.75 5.13 10.95
C ARG A 397 0.61 4.17 9.77
N ARG A 398 1.48 4.28 8.76
CA ARG A 398 1.88 3.10 7.96
C ARG A 398 2.05 1.94 8.94
N PRO A 399 1.71 0.69 8.58
CA PRO A 399 1.82 -0.42 9.52
C PRO A 399 3.22 -0.30 10.11
N GLU A 400 3.31 -0.26 11.44
CA GLU A 400 4.58 -0.04 12.13
C GLU A 400 5.59 -1.04 11.56
N GLY A 401 6.46 -0.54 10.69
CA GLY A 401 7.13 -1.33 9.69
C GLY A 401 8.61 -0.98 9.74
N ILE A 402 9.45 -2.01 9.84
CA ILE A 402 10.89 -1.88 9.94
C ILE A 402 11.45 -2.01 8.53
N LYS A 403 12.13 -0.97 8.06
CA LYS A 403 12.89 -1.01 6.81
C LYS A 403 14.25 -1.64 7.06
N LEU A 404 14.57 -2.70 6.34
CA LEU A 404 15.84 -3.41 6.43
C LEU A 404 16.59 -3.25 5.11
N LEU A 405 17.88 -2.94 5.18
CA LEU A 405 18.79 -3.00 4.04
C LEU A 405 19.95 -3.93 4.39
N GLN A 406 20.21 -4.92 3.55
CA GLN A 406 21.45 -5.66 3.54
C GLN A 406 22.28 -5.21 2.33
N MET A 407 23.60 -5.04 2.51
CA MET A 407 24.49 -4.63 1.43
C MET A 407 25.96 -4.99 1.70
N ASN A 408 26.53 -5.89 0.88
CA ASN A 408 27.99 -6.03 0.77
C ASN A 408 28.57 -4.80 0.06
N ILE A 409 29.64 -4.22 0.62
CA ILE A 409 30.24 -2.95 0.18
C ILE A 409 31.64 -3.08 -0.47
N LEU A 410 32.00 -4.27 -0.99
CA LEU A 410 33.23 -4.59 -1.72
C LEU A 410 34.46 -3.83 -1.21
N GLN A 411 35.14 -4.42 -0.22
CA GLN A 411 36.36 -3.84 0.36
C GLN A 411 36.20 -2.37 0.78
N GLU A 412 35.09 -2.03 1.44
CA GLU A 412 34.77 -0.68 1.92
C GLU A 412 34.69 0.39 0.81
N GLY A 413 34.39 -0.02 -0.43
CA GLY A 413 34.37 0.83 -1.61
C GLY A 413 35.74 1.36 -2.02
N THR A 414 36.83 0.79 -1.50
CA THR A 414 38.21 1.28 -1.77
C THR A 414 38.69 0.98 -3.18
N VAL A 415 38.09 0.00 -3.85
CA VAL A 415 38.45 -0.42 -5.21
C VAL A 415 37.67 0.32 -6.29
N ILE A 416 36.76 1.21 -5.91
CA ILE A 416 35.90 2.02 -6.79
C ILE A 416 36.18 3.50 -6.53
N GLU A 417 36.37 4.29 -7.59
CA GLU A 417 36.56 5.73 -7.47
C GLU A 417 35.33 6.38 -6.82
N GLY A 418 35.53 7.07 -5.69
CA GLY A 418 34.43 7.65 -4.91
C GLY A 418 33.58 6.63 -4.14
N GLY A 419 33.97 5.36 -4.08
CA GLY A 419 33.15 4.27 -3.51
C GLY A 419 32.69 4.50 -2.06
N PHE A 420 33.55 5.05 -1.19
CA PHE A 420 33.12 5.42 0.17
C PHE A 420 31.96 6.43 0.18
N GLY A 421 32.01 7.44 -0.70
CA GLY A 421 30.94 8.42 -0.82
C GLY A 421 29.65 7.80 -1.34
N ALA A 422 29.77 6.89 -2.31
CA ALA A 422 28.64 6.12 -2.82
C ALA A 422 27.97 5.26 -1.73
N ILE A 423 28.74 4.60 -0.86
CA ILE A 423 28.19 3.84 0.28
C ILE A 423 27.36 4.76 1.18
N VAL A 424 27.90 5.94 1.53
CA VAL A 424 27.19 6.94 2.35
C VAL A 424 25.88 7.35 1.67
N ASP A 425 25.92 7.64 0.37
CA ASP A 425 24.75 8.11 -0.38
C ASP A 425 23.67 7.03 -0.52
N GLU A 426 24.07 5.78 -0.74
CA GLU A 426 23.13 4.67 -0.84
C GLU A 426 22.47 4.33 0.51
N ILE A 427 23.20 4.41 1.62
CA ILE A 427 22.62 4.25 2.97
C ILE A 427 21.57 5.35 3.23
N ILE A 428 21.89 6.62 2.91
CA ILE A 428 20.94 7.74 3.07
C ILE A 428 19.72 7.54 2.18
N ARG A 429 19.92 7.18 0.92
CA ARG A 429 18.85 7.00 -0.07
C ARG A 429 17.90 5.86 0.30
N SER A 430 18.42 4.79 0.88
CA SER A 430 17.60 3.65 1.33
C SER A 430 16.59 4.03 2.40
N ASP A 431 16.90 5.05 3.22
CA ASP A 431 16.13 5.44 4.39
C ASP A 431 15.83 4.25 5.33
N ALA A 432 16.68 3.22 5.33
CA ALA A 432 16.49 2.01 6.12
C ALA A 432 16.54 2.28 7.64
N ASP A 433 15.78 1.53 8.42
CA ASP A 433 15.79 1.60 9.88
C ASP A 433 16.97 0.82 10.46
N ILE A 434 17.31 -0.32 9.84
CA ILE A 434 18.49 -1.13 10.13
C ILE A 434 19.23 -1.42 8.82
N VAL A 435 20.55 -1.21 8.83
CA VAL A 435 21.45 -1.53 7.70
C VAL A 435 22.47 -2.57 8.15
N PHE A 436 22.61 -3.64 7.37
CA PHE A 436 23.61 -4.69 7.53
C PHE A 436 24.66 -4.53 6.44
N LEU A 437 25.93 -4.45 6.85
CA LEU A 437 27.07 -4.24 5.96
C LEU A 437 28.09 -5.36 6.13
N GLU A 438 28.68 -5.80 5.02
CA GLU A 438 29.72 -6.82 4.95
C GLU A 438 31.01 -6.27 4.30
N GLU A 439 32.12 -7.02 4.40
CA GLU A 439 33.44 -6.65 3.86
C GLU A 439 34.13 -5.41 4.47
N ILE A 440 33.93 -5.17 5.77
CA ILE A 440 34.63 -4.13 6.53
C ILE A 440 36.03 -4.64 6.91
N ARG A 441 37.08 -4.02 6.36
CA ARG A 441 38.50 -4.42 6.52
C ARG A 441 39.34 -3.46 7.35
N ASN A 442 38.84 -2.26 7.65
CA ASN A 442 39.55 -1.14 8.26
C ASN A 442 40.87 -0.83 7.53
N TYR A 443 40.80 -0.66 6.21
CA TYR A 443 42.00 -0.47 5.38
C TYR A 443 42.84 0.71 5.87
N ASN A 444 44.17 0.55 5.78
CA ASN A 444 45.15 1.55 6.22
C ASN A 444 45.05 1.95 7.70
N GLY A 445 44.46 1.08 8.54
CA GLY A 445 44.30 1.33 9.98
C GLY A 445 43.23 2.39 10.29
N ILE A 446 42.35 2.70 9.34
CA ILE A 446 41.23 3.63 9.51
C ILE A 446 40.01 2.83 9.93
N GLN A 447 39.44 3.15 11.09
CA GLN A 447 38.19 2.53 11.52
C GLN A 447 37.04 2.99 10.61
N PHE A 448 36.46 2.05 9.86
CA PHE A 448 35.46 2.35 8.84
C PHE A 448 34.13 2.81 9.45
N VAL A 449 33.61 2.09 10.43
CA VAL A 449 32.29 2.37 11.04
C VAL A 449 32.24 3.78 11.67
N PRO A 450 33.20 4.22 12.51
CA PRO A 450 33.21 5.59 13.02
C PRO A 450 33.29 6.65 11.91
N ARG A 451 34.07 6.39 10.86
CA ARG A 451 34.18 7.29 9.71
C ARG A 451 32.86 7.37 8.93
N LEU A 452 32.17 6.24 8.75
CA LEU A 452 30.88 6.15 8.10
C LEU A 452 29.81 6.93 8.87
N ILE A 453 29.71 6.70 10.18
CA ILE A 453 28.76 7.44 11.05
C ILE A 453 29.01 8.95 10.98
N ALA A 454 30.26 9.39 11.04
CA ALA A 454 30.59 10.81 10.90
C ALA A 454 30.17 11.39 9.53
N ALA A 455 30.33 10.63 8.45
CA ALA A 455 29.94 11.05 7.11
C ALA A 455 28.42 11.10 6.92
N LEU A 456 27.69 10.11 7.46
CA LEU A 456 26.22 10.10 7.49
C LEU A 456 25.69 11.33 8.26
N ALA A 457 26.22 11.57 9.47
CA ALA A 457 25.83 12.72 10.28
C ALA A 457 26.13 14.06 9.59
N ALA A 458 27.26 14.18 8.89
CA ALA A 458 27.59 15.37 8.11
C ALA A 458 26.60 15.65 6.96
N LYS A 459 25.87 14.63 6.50
CA LYS A 459 24.79 14.74 5.50
C LYS A 459 23.38 14.75 6.12
N GLY A 460 23.26 14.87 7.43
CA GLY A 460 21.98 14.97 8.14
C GLY A 460 21.28 13.63 8.38
N ALA A 461 21.97 12.51 8.23
CA ALA A 461 21.45 11.17 8.53
C ALA A 461 22.08 10.64 9.83
N GLU A 462 21.27 10.48 10.87
CA GLU A 462 21.72 9.97 12.17
C GLU A 462 21.51 8.46 12.25
N TYR A 463 22.60 7.74 12.52
CA TYR A 463 22.59 6.30 12.79
C TYR A 463 23.45 6.00 14.02
N PHE A 464 23.00 5.02 14.80
CA PHE A 464 23.77 4.31 15.79
C PHE A 464 24.50 3.16 15.12
N ALA A 465 25.72 2.89 15.55
CA ALA A 465 26.48 1.71 15.16
C ALA A 465 27.13 1.11 16.39
N GLY A 466 27.28 -0.20 16.40
CA GLY A 466 28.05 -0.89 17.42
C GLY A 466 29.47 -1.15 16.96
N ASP A 467 30.40 -1.22 17.93
CA ASP A 467 31.78 -1.64 17.65
C ASP A 467 31.79 -3.11 17.22
N SER A 468 31.94 -3.35 15.93
CA SER A 468 32.10 -4.70 15.39
C SER A 468 33.52 -5.22 15.57
N SER A 469 33.63 -6.47 15.98
CA SER A 469 34.89 -7.21 16.04
C SER A 469 35.15 -8.07 14.81
N THR A 470 34.24 -8.00 13.84
CA THR A 470 34.23 -8.79 12.60
C THR A 470 34.35 -7.86 11.39
N ASP A 471 34.29 -8.41 10.19
CA ASP A 471 34.21 -7.64 8.94
C ASP A 471 32.77 -7.29 8.54
N THR A 472 31.87 -7.22 9.52
CA THR A 472 30.46 -6.82 9.35
C THR A 472 30.10 -5.61 10.22
N ALA A 473 29.00 -4.93 9.93
CA ALA A 473 28.43 -3.93 10.83
C ALA A 473 26.90 -3.90 10.77
N VAL A 474 26.29 -3.51 11.89
CA VAL A 474 24.88 -3.15 11.98
C VAL A 474 24.78 -1.66 12.29
N LEU A 475 24.06 -0.93 11.44
CA LEU A 475 23.64 0.45 11.69
C LEU A 475 22.15 0.46 12.01
N SER A 476 21.71 1.32 12.91
CA SER A 476 20.29 1.50 13.23
C SER A 476 19.96 2.96 13.43
N LYS A 477 18.79 3.42 12.98
CA LYS A 477 18.27 4.75 13.36
C LYS A 477 17.85 4.82 14.83
N TYR A 478 17.75 3.66 15.48
CA TYR A 478 17.34 3.49 16.87
C TYR A 478 18.55 3.08 17.72
N PRO A 479 18.52 3.36 19.04
CA PRO A 479 19.60 2.94 19.93
C PRO A 479 19.95 1.47 19.76
N LEU A 480 21.25 1.20 19.68
CA LEU A 480 21.80 -0.11 19.39
C LEU A 480 22.73 -0.53 20.52
N GLU A 481 22.55 -1.74 21.04
CA GLU A 481 23.37 -2.31 22.11
C GLU A 481 24.03 -3.61 21.64
N LYS A 482 25.35 -3.75 21.82
CA LYS A 482 26.04 -5.00 21.49
C LYS A 482 25.74 -6.05 22.55
N SER A 483 25.39 -7.27 22.13
CA SER A 483 25.22 -8.38 23.07
C SER A 483 26.54 -8.71 23.78
N SER A 484 26.45 -8.96 25.09
CA SER A 484 27.57 -9.42 25.90
C SER A 484 27.74 -10.94 25.95
N ASP A 485 26.78 -11.69 25.39
CA ASP A 485 26.77 -13.15 25.46
C ASP A 485 27.79 -13.77 24.50
N GLU A 486 28.33 -14.93 24.88
CA GLU A 486 29.19 -15.72 24.01
C GLU A 486 28.43 -16.20 22.74
N GLY A 487 29.12 -16.18 21.60
CA GLY A 487 28.58 -16.65 20.32
C GLY A 487 28.80 -15.66 19.17
N PRO A 488 28.07 -15.85 18.05
CA PRO A 488 28.07 -14.90 16.94
C PRO A 488 27.69 -13.49 17.40
N GLU A 489 28.35 -12.50 16.80
CA GLU A 489 28.12 -11.09 17.12
C GLU A 489 26.70 -10.68 16.71
N ARG A 490 26.05 -9.93 17.60
CA ARG A 490 24.68 -9.46 17.42
C ARG A 490 24.40 -8.22 18.23
N PHE A 491 23.40 -7.47 17.78
CA PHE A 491 23.02 -6.21 18.38
C PHE A 491 21.53 -6.18 18.70
N TYR A 492 21.19 -5.57 19.82
CA TYR A 492 19.84 -5.40 20.29
C TYR A 492 19.35 -3.98 20.02
N THR A 493 18.12 -3.88 19.52
CA THR A 493 17.42 -2.61 19.36
C THR A 493 15.93 -2.81 19.61
N GLU A 494 15.18 -1.73 19.77
CA GLU A 494 13.73 -1.76 19.91
C GLU A 494 13.10 -0.80 18.90
N ILE A 495 12.30 -1.36 18.00
CA ILE A 495 11.63 -0.62 16.93
C ILE A 495 10.15 -0.98 17.00
N CYS A 496 9.29 0.04 16.98
CA CYS A 496 7.84 -0.16 17.05
C CYS A 496 7.37 -1.00 18.26
N GLY A 497 8.07 -0.90 19.40
CA GLY A 497 7.78 -1.68 20.60
C GLY A 497 8.13 -3.17 20.50
N THR A 498 8.83 -3.59 19.43
CA THR A 498 9.36 -4.94 19.27
C THR A 498 10.86 -4.93 19.50
N LYS A 499 11.31 -5.82 20.38
CA LYS A 499 12.72 -6.06 20.63
C LYS A 499 13.29 -6.90 19.49
N ILE A 500 14.38 -6.44 18.90
CA ILE A 500 15.02 -7.06 17.74
C ILE A 500 16.46 -7.43 18.10
N ALA A 501 16.84 -8.67 17.81
CA ALA A 501 18.22 -9.13 17.77
C ALA A 501 18.66 -9.18 16.30
N ALA A 502 19.61 -8.32 15.95
CA ALA A 502 20.13 -8.13 14.60
C ALA A 502 21.51 -8.79 14.45
N TYR A 503 21.63 -9.71 13.49
CA TYR A 503 22.86 -10.41 13.14
C TYR A 503 23.29 -10.02 11.72
N ALA A 504 24.47 -9.42 11.58
CA ALA A 504 25.13 -9.25 10.29
C ALA A 504 26.08 -10.43 10.06
N LEU A 505 25.99 -11.08 8.89
CA LEU A 505 26.79 -12.26 8.56
C LEU A 505 27.61 -12.02 7.29
N HIS A 506 28.90 -12.32 7.36
CA HIS A 506 29.76 -12.48 6.20
C HIS A 506 30.43 -13.84 6.31
N LEU A 507 29.91 -14.81 5.56
CA LEU A 507 30.33 -16.20 5.62
C LEU A 507 31.53 -16.46 4.71
N ASP A 508 32.34 -17.49 4.99
CA ASP A 508 33.60 -17.71 4.26
C ASP A 508 33.37 -17.95 2.76
N TYR A 509 34.07 -17.15 1.95
CA TYR A 509 33.98 -17.14 0.48
C TYR A 509 34.74 -18.29 -0.21
N ARG A 510 35.56 -19.04 0.52
CA ARG A 510 36.33 -20.17 -0.04
C ARG A 510 35.48 -21.42 -0.09
N ASN A 511 35.80 -22.31 -1.04
CA ASN A 511 35.01 -23.51 -1.32
C ASN A 511 33.59 -23.15 -1.78
N TYR A 512 33.45 -22.12 -2.62
CA TYR A 512 32.19 -21.68 -3.20
C TYR A 512 31.66 -22.72 -4.19
N ALA A 513 30.97 -23.72 -3.65
CA ALA A 513 30.75 -24.99 -4.34
C ALA A 513 29.76 -24.91 -5.51
N CYS A 514 28.97 -23.84 -5.65
CA CYS A 514 28.08 -23.65 -6.79
C CYS A 514 28.82 -23.49 -8.13
N PHE A 515 30.14 -23.28 -8.07
CA PHE A 515 31.01 -23.24 -9.25
C PHE A 515 31.28 -24.62 -9.84
N LEU A 516 31.17 -25.68 -9.04
CA LEU A 516 31.39 -27.06 -9.49
C LEU A 516 30.40 -27.45 -10.61
N PRO A 517 29.07 -27.26 -10.46
CA PRO A 517 28.12 -27.43 -11.55
C PRO A 517 28.39 -26.55 -12.77
N ARG A 518 29.08 -25.42 -12.61
CA ARG A 518 29.43 -24.49 -13.70
C ARG A 518 30.76 -24.82 -14.38
N GLY A 519 31.44 -25.89 -13.96
CA GLY A 519 32.71 -26.32 -14.55
C GLY A 519 33.93 -25.56 -14.02
N TYR A 520 33.85 -25.01 -12.81
CA TYR A 520 34.95 -24.36 -12.11
C TYR A 520 35.20 -24.97 -10.72
N ASP A 521 36.45 -24.99 -10.27
CA ASP A 521 36.79 -25.38 -8.91
C ASP A 521 36.45 -24.25 -7.93
N GLY A 522 35.56 -24.49 -6.97
CA GLY A 522 35.07 -23.46 -6.04
C GLY A 522 36.09 -22.90 -5.04
N ASN A 523 37.34 -23.35 -5.04
CA ASN A 523 38.38 -22.84 -4.14
C ASN A 523 39.56 -22.18 -4.87
N THR A 524 39.87 -22.62 -6.08
CA THR A 524 40.92 -22.05 -6.93
C THR A 524 40.37 -21.20 -8.08
N TRP A 525 39.07 -21.27 -8.32
CA TRP A 525 38.33 -20.61 -9.42
C TRP A 525 38.89 -20.94 -10.81
N LYS A 526 39.56 -22.08 -10.93
CA LYS A 526 40.09 -22.57 -12.20
C LYS A 526 39.08 -23.49 -12.87
N LYS A 527 39.00 -23.39 -14.20
CA LYS A 527 38.20 -24.30 -15.01
C LYS A 527 38.60 -25.75 -14.77
N ILE A 528 37.63 -26.62 -14.57
CA ILE A 528 37.81 -28.06 -14.41
C ILE A 528 37.39 -28.80 -15.68
N GLY A 529 37.76 -30.07 -15.80
CA GLY A 529 37.58 -30.85 -17.05
C GLY A 529 36.13 -31.10 -17.44
N HIS A 530 35.19 -31.08 -16.49
CA HIS A 530 33.75 -31.20 -16.71
C HIS A 530 32.98 -30.66 -15.49
N PRO A 531 31.73 -30.17 -15.67
CA PRO A 531 30.80 -29.88 -14.58
C PRO A 531 30.64 -31.05 -13.58
N VAL A 532 30.58 -30.73 -12.29
CA VAL A 532 30.26 -31.69 -11.22
C VAL A 532 28.90 -31.33 -10.64
N THR A 533 27.89 -32.14 -10.95
CA THR A 533 26.47 -31.86 -10.66
C THR A 533 25.87 -32.80 -9.60
N ASP A 534 26.64 -33.79 -9.15
CA ASP A 534 26.27 -34.67 -8.04
C ASP A 534 26.18 -33.89 -6.72
N SER A 535 25.01 -33.93 -6.08
CA SER A 535 24.70 -33.08 -4.93
C SER A 535 25.61 -33.34 -3.74
N GLU A 536 25.96 -34.59 -3.46
CA GLU A 536 26.84 -34.93 -2.33
C GLU A 536 28.26 -34.44 -2.56
N SER A 537 28.77 -34.51 -3.79
CA SER A 537 30.09 -33.97 -4.14
C SER A 537 30.14 -32.45 -3.98
N VAL A 538 29.09 -31.74 -4.43
CA VAL A 538 28.96 -30.29 -4.27
C VAL A 538 28.88 -29.92 -2.78
N LEU A 539 28.01 -30.58 -2.02
CA LEU A 539 27.85 -30.33 -0.58
C LEU A 539 29.10 -30.73 0.23
N ALA A 540 29.86 -31.74 -0.20
CA ALA A 540 31.12 -32.10 0.44
C ALA A 540 32.19 -31.01 0.29
N MET A 541 32.21 -30.27 -0.83
CA MET A 541 33.02 -29.06 -0.95
C MET A 541 32.43 -27.93 -0.08
N ASN A 542 31.12 -27.71 -0.16
CA ASN A 542 30.42 -26.69 0.61
C ASN A 542 30.77 -26.76 2.10
N ARG A 543 30.71 -27.95 2.69
CA ARG A 543 30.98 -28.19 4.13
C ARG A 543 32.41 -27.89 4.55
N LYS A 544 33.38 -27.86 3.63
CA LYS A 544 34.79 -27.48 3.93
C LYS A 544 34.96 -25.99 4.20
N SER A 545 34.00 -25.15 3.79
CA SER A 545 33.99 -23.71 4.11
C SER A 545 33.79 -23.43 5.61
N GLY A 546 33.17 -24.37 6.34
CA GLY A 546 32.75 -24.16 7.73
C GLY A 546 31.46 -23.34 7.89
N ARG A 547 30.85 -22.85 6.79
CA ARG A 547 29.60 -22.07 6.82
C ARG A 547 28.44 -22.75 7.55
N PRO A 548 28.18 -24.07 7.37
CA PRO A 548 27.09 -24.73 8.09
C PRO A 548 27.29 -24.71 9.61
N ALA A 549 28.54 -24.79 10.09
CA ALA A 549 28.84 -24.68 11.52
C ALA A 549 28.62 -23.24 12.03
N GLY A 550 28.96 -22.23 11.22
CA GLY A 550 28.65 -20.82 11.52
C GLY A 550 27.15 -20.58 11.65
N ILE A 551 26.35 -21.06 10.70
CA ILE A 551 24.88 -20.95 10.75
C ILE A 551 24.30 -21.72 11.94
N ALA A 552 24.82 -22.92 12.26
CA ALA A 552 24.38 -23.66 13.44
C ALA A 552 24.61 -22.86 14.74
N ALA A 553 25.74 -22.14 14.86
CA ALA A 553 26.01 -21.28 16.01
C ALA A 553 25.06 -20.07 16.07
N VAL A 554 24.68 -19.49 14.92
CA VAL A 554 23.70 -18.40 14.85
C VAL A 554 22.31 -18.88 15.26
N ILE A 555 21.89 -20.06 14.79
CA ILE A 555 20.62 -20.70 15.19
C ILE A 555 20.59 -20.92 16.71
N GLU A 556 21.68 -21.40 17.29
CA GLU A 556 21.76 -21.63 18.74
C GLU A 556 21.66 -20.32 19.54
N ALA A 557 22.36 -19.26 19.11
CA ALA A 557 22.31 -17.96 19.76
C ALA A 557 20.94 -17.29 19.61
N SER A 558 20.37 -17.33 18.41
CA SER A 558 19.07 -16.71 18.11
C SER A 558 17.91 -17.40 18.83
N SER A 559 17.99 -18.71 19.05
CA SER A 559 17.03 -19.42 19.90
C SER A 559 17.00 -18.84 21.31
N ARG A 560 18.17 -18.52 21.89
CA ARG A 560 18.25 -17.89 23.22
C ARG A 560 17.69 -16.47 23.21
N ASP A 561 17.94 -15.71 22.15
CA ASP A 561 17.38 -14.37 22.02
C ASP A 561 15.84 -14.42 21.90
N CYS A 562 15.29 -15.37 21.15
CA CYS A 562 13.85 -15.62 21.11
C CYS A 562 13.27 -16.00 22.47
N ASP A 563 13.96 -16.86 23.24
CA ASP A 563 13.56 -17.19 24.62
C ASP A 563 13.55 -15.96 25.54
N ASN A 564 14.40 -14.96 25.24
CA ASN A 564 14.45 -13.67 25.92
C ASN A 564 13.49 -12.61 25.35
N GLY A 565 12.61 -13.00 24.43
CA GLY A 565 11.55 -12.15 23.88
C GLY A 565 12.00 -11.23 22.74
N TYR A 566 13.11 -11.53 22.09
CA TYR A 566 13.55 -10.83 20.87
C TYR A 566 13.02 -11.53 19.62
N ALA A 567 12.48 -10.75 18.69
CA ALA A 567 12.41 -11.17 17.30
C ALA A 567 13.82 -11.11 16.70
N VAL A 568 14.13 -11.99 15.76
CA VAL A 568 15.49 -12.10 15.20
C VAL A 568 15.47 -11.72 13.73
N VAL A 569 16.44 -10.91 13.33
CA VAL A 569 16.76 -10.58 11.95
C VAL A 569 18.21 -10.99 11.70
N ILE A 570 18.42 -11.83 10.69
CA ILE A 570 19.75 -12.18 10.18
C ILE A 570 19.86 -11.63 8.78
N ALA A 571 20.93 -10.93 8.46
CA ALA A 571 21.18 -10.54 7.09
C ALA A 571 22.67 -10.54 6.75
N GLY A 572 22.98 -10.75 5.48
CA GLY A 572 24.31 -10.54 4.93
C GLY A 572 24.65 -11.43 3.75
N ASP A 573 25.94 -11.49 3.43
CA ASP A 573 26.52 -12.31 2.37
C ASP A 573 26.86 -13.71 2.90
N PHE A 574 26.13 -14.70 2.42
CA PHE A 574 26.26 -16.08 2.84
C PHE A 574 27.32 -16.85 2.05
N ASN A 575 27.80 -16.30 0.93
CA ASN A 575 28.66 -17.00 -0.02
C ASN A 575 28.12 -18.40 -0.39
N GLU A 576 26.82 -18.63 -0.31
CA GLU A 576 26.16 -19.91 -0.56
C GLU A 576 24.74 -19.63 -1.10
N PRO A 577 24.32 -20.24 -2.22
CA PRO A 577 22.97 -20.04 -2.72
C PRO A 577 21.89 -20.67 -1.83
N SER A 578 20.62 -20.41 -2.13
CA SER A 578 19.50 -21.03 -1.42
C SER A 578 19.05 -22.35 -2.05
N HIS A 579 18.67 -23.32 -1.22
CA HIS A 579 17.98 -24.53 -1.66
C HIS A 579 16.64 -24.23 -2.35
N LEU A 580 16.05 -23.05 -2.10
CA LEU A 580 14.84 -22.56 -2.76
C LEU A 580 15.09 -22.06 -4.19
N ASP A 581 16.35 -21.73 -4.53
CA ASP A 581 16.74 -21.20 -5.84
C ASP A 581 17.34 -22.30 -6.75
N TRP A 582 17.83 -23.39 -6.15
CA TRP A 582 18.46 -24.54 -6.83
C TRP A 582 17.56 -25.78 -6.80
N GLY A 583 16.36 -25.64 -7.37
CA GLY A 583 15.32 -26.67 -7.46
C GLY A 583 15.23 -27.35 -8.82
N GLU A 584 14.31 -28.32 -8.96
CA GLU A 584 14.08 -29.03 -10.24
C GLU A 584 13.71 -28.07 -11.39
N ASN A 585 12.98 -26.99 -11.08
CA ASN A 585 12.53 -25.99 -12.04
C ASN A 585 13.65 -25.08 -12.56
N THR A 586 14.75 -24.92 -11.81
CA THR A 586 15.91 -24.10 -12.19
C THR A 586 17.15 -24.93 -12.55
N ALA A 587 17.05 -26.26 -12.52
CA ALA A 587 18.18 -27.18 -12.68
C ALA A 587 18.96 -26.99 -13.99
N ASP A 588 18.29 -26.59 -15.08
CA ASP A 588 18.91 -26.37 -16.39
C ASP A 588 19.12 -24.88 -16.74
N LEU A 589 18.87 -23.99 -15.79
CA LEU A 589 19.08 -22.55 -15.94
C LEU A 589 20.43 -22.15 -15.34
N TYR A 590 20.95 -20.97 -15.74
CA TYR A 590 22.10 -20.31 -15.11
C TYR A 590 23.34 -21.21 -14.92
N ASP A 591 23.58 -22.09 -15.90
CA ASP A 591 24.65 -23.11 -15.90
C ASP A 591 24.65 -24.03 -14.66
N HIS A 592 23.49 -24.28 -14.07
CA HIS A 592 23.31 -25.31 -13.03
C HIS A 592 23.55 -26.73 -13.59
N ASN A 593 23.46 -26.94 -14.91
CA ASN A 593 23.80 -28.19 -15.61
C ASN A 593 23.07 -29.44 -15.06
N GLY A 594 21.81 -29.29 -14.67
CA GLY A 594 20.95 -30.32 -14.10
C GLY A 594 21.12 -30.51 -12.58
N ALA A 595 21.93 -29.69 -11.90
CA ALA A 595 22.14 -29.79 -10.47
C ALA A 595 20.93 -29.26 -9.67
N VAL A 596 20.44 -30.08 -8.75
CA VAL A 596 19.44 -29.71 -7.73
C VAL A 596 20.10 -29.88 -6.38
N ILE A 597 20.31 -28.79 -5.65
CA ILE A 597 21.18 -28.77 -4.47
C ILE A 597 20.43 -28.25 -3.26
N GLN A 598 20.33 -29.10 -2.24
CA GLN A 598 19.82 -28.72 -0.92
C GLN A 598 20.93 -28.04 -0.11
N TRP A 599 21.20 -26.77 -0.41
CA TRP A 599 22.25 -25.97 0.23
C TRP A 599 22.13 -25.97 1.76
N ASP A 600 23.22 -26.30 2.46
CA ASP A 600 23.21 -26.64 3.88
C ASP A 600 22.76 -25.45 4.75
N CYS A 601 23.25 -24.23 4.50
CA CYS A 601 22.97 -23.04 5.32
C CYS A 601 21.49 -22.63 5.27
N SER A 602 20.94 -22.50 4.06
CA SER A 602 19.53 -22.13 3.88
C SER A 602 18.58 -23.23 4.38
N THR A 603 18.94 -24.51 4.20
CA THR A 603 18.17 -25.64 4.73
C THR A 603 18.18 -25.68 6.26
N LEU A 604 19.32 -25.37 6.90
CA LEU A 604 19.43 -25.31 8.36
C LEU A 604 18.56 -24.18 8.94
N LEU A 605 18.59 -23.00 8.31
CA LEU A 605 17.76 -21.86 8.72
C LEU A 605 16.27 -22.15 8.59
N GLU A 606 15.83 -22.70 7.45
CA GLU A 606 14.43 -23.10 7.25
C GLU A 606 13.96 -24.09 8.32
N LYS A 607 14.76 -25.13 8.59
CA LYS A 607 14.47 -26.13 9.64
C LYS A 607 14.41 -25.53 11.04
N ALA A 608 15.16 -24.45 11.30
CA ALA A 608 15.11 -23.70 12.54
C ALA A 608 13.95 -22.70 12.61
N GLY A 609 13.12 -22.60 11.57
CA GLY A 609 11.94 -21.74 11.50
C GLY A 609 12.20 -20.33 11.00
N PHE A 610 13.41 -20.05 10.50
CA PHE A 610 13.67 -18.78 9.81
C PHE A 610 12.95 -18.75 8.47
N ARG A 611 12.45 -17.56 8.11
CA ARG A 611 11.85 -17.28 6.81
C ARG A 611 12.78 -16.39 6.01
N ASP A 612 13.13 -16.82 4.81
CA ASP A 612 13.78 -16.00 3.78
C ASP A 612 12.80 -14.90 3.36
N VAL A 613 13.12 -13.65 3.66
CA VAL A 613 12.22 -12.51 3.42
C VAL A 613 11.92 -12.35 1.93
N TYR A 614 12.92 -12.51 1.07
CA TYR A 614 12.74 -12.33 -0.36
C TYR A 614 11.84 -13.43 -0.93
N ARG A 615 12.07 -14.70 -0.57
CA ARG A 615 11.22 -15.81 -1.02
C ARG A 615 9.84 -15.86 -0.37
N ALA A 616 9.68 -15.27 0.82
CA ALA A 616 8.37 -15.11 1.43
C ALA A 616 7.48 -14.13 0.64
N VAL A 617 8.08 -13.10 0.02
CA VAL A 617 7.36 -12.15 -0.85
C VAL A 617 7.25 -12.67 -2.28
N TRP A 618 8.34 -13.23 -2.81
CA TRP A 618 8.48 -13.71 -4.18
C TRP A 618 8.82 -15.20 -4.22
N PRO A 619 7.83 -16.10 -4.08
CA PRO A 619 8.09 -17.52 -3.88
C PRO A 619 8.58 -18.26 -5.12
N ASP A 620 8.35 -17.75 -6.33
CA ASP A 620 8.74 -18.42 -7.58
C ASP A 620 10.12 -17.93 -8.07
N PRO A 621 11.17 -18.77 -8.06
CA PRO A 621 12.49 -18.41 -8.56
C PRO A 621 12.57 -18.25 -10.08
N LEU A 622 11.56 -18.68 -10.84
CA LEU A 622 11.51 -18.48 -12.29
C LEU A 622 11.02 -17.08 -12.66
N GLU A 623 9.99 -16.60 -11.95
CA GLU A 623 9.47 -15.24 -12.16
C GLU A 623 10.38 -14.21 -11.51
N ASN A 624 10.87 -14.50 -10.30
CA ASN A 624 11.70 -13.61 -9.51
C ASN A 624 13.02 -14.30 -9.09
N PRO A 625 14.03 -14.37 -9.97
CA PRO A 625 15.31 -15.00 -9.64
C PRO A 625 16.02 -14.36 -8.44
N GLY A 626 15.95 -13.02 -8.32
CA GLY A 626 16.50 -12.28 -7.19
C GLY A 626 18.03 -12.26 -7.14
N PHE A 627 18.72 -12.25 -8.28
CA PHE A 627 20.18 -12.35 -8.33
C PHE A 627 20.89 -11.18 -7.67
N THR A 628 21.68 -11.49 -6.64
CA THR A 628 22.48 -10.50 -5.90
C THR A 628 23.95 -10.52 -6.32
N TYR A 629 24.45 -11.63 -6.85
CA TYR A 629 25.84 -11.75 -7.32
C TYR A 629 25.92 -12.45 -8.67
N PRO A 630 26.84 -12.07 -9.58
CA PRO A 630 27.65 -10.85 -9.56
C PRO A 630 26.88 -9.67 -10.14
N SER A 631 26.84 -8.56 -9.42
CA SER A 631 26.32 -7.29 -9.92
C SER A 631 27.21 -6.73 -11.03
N ASN A 632 26.60 -6.13 -12.04
CA ASN A 632 27.33 -5.24 -12.93
C ASN A 632 27.79 -4.00 -12.14
N ASN A 633 29.00 -3.54 -12.42
CA ASN A 633 29.51 -2.27 -11.91
C ASN A 633 30.31 -1.57 -13.01
N PRO A 634 29.75 -0.55 -13.68
CA PRO A 634 30.43 0.14 -14.79
C PRO A 634 31.77 0.80 -14.43
N ALA A 635 32.06 1.00 -13.13
CA ALA A 635 33.35 1.53 -12.68
C ALA A 635 34.47 0.48 -12.69
N LEU A 636 34.15 -0.80 -12.90
CA LEU A 636 35.08 -1.92 -12.88
C LEU A 636 35.00 -2.69 -14.22
N ALA A 637 36.14 -3.18 -14.67
CA ALA A 637 36.17 -4.07 -15.83
C ALA A 637 35.46 -5.39 -15.47
N PRO A 638 34.63 -5.99 -16.35
CA PRO A 638 33.87 -7.21 -16.05
C PRO A 638 34.72 -8.37 -15.52
N GLU A 639 35.98 -8.49 -15.95
CA GLU A 639 36.93 -9.52 -15.50
C GLU A 639 37.27 -9.41 -14.01
N ARG A 640 37.02 -8.24 -13.40
CA ARG A 640 37.24 -8.00 -11.96
C ARG A 640 36.02 -8.31 -11.11
N LEU A 641 34.88 -8.59 -11.75
CA LEU A 641 33.58 -8.82 -11.12
C LEU A 641 33.16 -10.29 -11.22
N THR A 642 33.98 -11.14 -11.84
CA THR A 642 33.67 -12.54 -12.08
C THR A 642 34.81 -13.45 -11.71
N TRP A 643 34.49 -14.61 -11.12
CA TRP A 643 35.46 -15.66 -10.83
C TRP A 643 35.34 -16.85 -11.81
N ALA A 644 34.20 -17.00 -12.47
CA ALA A 644 33.96 -17.99 -13.51
C ALA A 644 33.61 -17.32 -14.87
N PRO A 645 34.59 -16.72 -15.57
CA PRO A 645 34.33 -15.83 -16.71
C PRO A 645 33.65 -16.46 -17.93
N GLU A 646 33.60 -17.80 -18.03
CA GLU A 646 32.88 -18.50 -19.10
C GLU A 646 31.50 -19.04 -18.69
N ALA A 647 31.08 -18.83 -17.45
CA ALA A 647 29.81 -19.32 -16.90
C ALA A 647 28.81 -18.18 -16.64
N ASP A 648 27.54 -18.56 -16.47
CA ASP A 648 26.53 -17.79 -15.76
C ASP A 648 26.69 -18.11 -14.29
N GLU A 649 27.31 -17.21 -13.53
CA GLU A 649 27.51 -17.39 -12.09
C GLU A 649 26.50 -16.60 -11.25
N ARG A 650 25.41 -16.16 -11.88
CA ARG A 650 24.34 -15.46 -11.19
C ARG A 650 23.73 -16.35 -10.12
N ASP A 651 23.73 -15.85 -8.90
CA ASP A 651 23.10 -16.46 -7.73
C ASP A 651 22.55 -15.37 -6.80
N ARG A 652 21.56 -15.77 -6.00
CA ARG A 652 21.17 -15.02 -4.81
C ARG A 652 21.95 -15.58 -3.63
N ILE A 653 22.88 -14.79 -3.11
CA ILE A 653 23.72 -15.15 -1.95
C ILE A 653 23.67 -14.12 -0.81
N ASP A 654 23.02 -13.00 -1.07
CA ASP A 654 22.77 -11.95 -0.11
C ASP A 654 21.32 -12.06 0.38
N PHE A 655 21.14 -12.17 1.70
CA PHE A 655 19.84 -12.53 2.27
C PHE A 655 19.43 -11.63 3.43
N ILE A 656 18.11 -11.56 3.64
CA ILE A 656 17.50 -11.19 4.91
C ILE A 656 16.61 -12.37 5.35
N TYR A 657 16.86 -12.90 6.54
CA TYR A 657 16.05 -13.91 7.21
C TYR A 657 15.44 -13.33 8.48
N ILE A 658 14.21 -13.73 8.77
CA ILE A 658 13.51 -13.34 10.01
C ILE A 658 13.05 -14.58 10.79
N LEU A 659 13.07 -14.47 12.12
CA LEU A 659 12.53 -15.46 13.04
C LEU A 659 11.69 -14.75 14.11
N GLY A 660 10.50 -15.31 14.37
CA GLY A 660 9.46 -14.70 15.20
C GLY A 660 8.19 -14.39 14.40
N ASN A 661 7.03 -14.68 14.98
CA ASN A 661 5.73 -14.55 14.30
C ASN A 661 5.23 -13.11 14.19
N CYS A 662 5.82 -12.18 14.96
CA CYS A 662 5.46 -10.78 14.91
C CYS A 662 6.06 -10.04 13.70
N LEU A 663 7.08 -10.58 13.05
CA LEU A 663 7.69 -9.97 11.86
C LEU A 663 7.03 -10.53 10.59
N ILE A 664 6.43 -9.68 9.76
CA ILE A 664 5.73 -10.09 8.53
C ILE A 664 6.33 -9.31 7.35
N PRO A 665 6.98 -9.99 6.38
CA PRO A 665 7.44 -9.35 5.16
C PRO A 665 6.26 -8.73 4.41
N SER A 666 6.35 -7.46 4.06
CA SER A 666 5.35 -6.75 3.24
C SER A 666 5.84 -6.41 1.85
N SER A 667 7.14 -6.15 1.69
CA SER A 667 7.81 -6.04 0.41
C SER A 667 9.26 -6.48 0.53
N ALA A 668 9.84 -6.88 -0.60
CA ALA A 668 11.25 -7.17 -0.74
C ALA A 668 11.70 -6.78 -2.16
N GLU A 669 12.84 -6.12 -2.28
CA GLU A 669 13.37 -5.57 -3.51
C GLU A 669 14.88 -5.82 -3.60
N ILE A 670 15.41 -5.94 -4.81
CA ILE A 670 16.85 -6.02 -5.06
C ILE A 670 17.41 -4.60 -5.07
N TYR A 671 18.35 -4.31 -4.17
CA TYR A 671 18.93 -2.97 -4.00
C TYR A 671 20.26 -2.88 -4.73
N GLY A 672 20.25 -2.39 -5.97
CA GLY A 672 21.45 -2.34 -6.82
C GLY A 672 21.11 -2.26 -8.30
N PRO A 673 22.11 -2.29 -9.19
CA PRO A 673 21.93 -2.25 -10.64
C PRO A 673 20.99 -3.35 -11.15
N SER A 674 20.22 -3.07 -12.20
CA SER A 674 19.35 -4.05 -12.87
C SER A 674 20.09 -5.02 -13.79
N SER A 675 21.42 -4.89 -13.89
CA SER A 675 22.28 -5.81 -14.64
C SER A 675 23.24 -6.59 -13.74
N SER A 676 23.61 -7.76 -14.23
CA SER A 676 24.62 -8.65 -13.65
C SER A 676 25.76 -8.91 -14.63
N ILE A 677 26.81 -9.57 -14.16
CA ILE A 677 27.86 -10.11 -15.03
C ILE A 677 27.53 -11.56 -15.38
N VAL A 678 27.43 -11.84 -16.68
CA VAL A 678 27.23 -13.19 -17.23
C VAL A 678 28.29 -13.42 -18.29
N ARG A 679 29.09 -14.48 -18.16
CA ARG A 679 30.18 -14.80 -19.10
C ARG A 679 31.11 -13.60 -19.34
N CYS A 680 31.51 -12.97 -18.24
CA CYS A 680 32.39 -11.79 -18.25
C CYS A 680 31.84 -10.60 -19.07
N SER A 681 30.51 -10.47 -19.16
CA SER A 681 29.84 -9.37 -19.86
C SER A 681 28.64 -8.88 -19.06
N ALA A 682 28.36 -7.58 -19.11
CA ALA A 682 27.16 -7.03 -18.48
C ALA A 682 25.90 -7.48 -19.24
N VAL A 683 24.92 -8.00 -18.50
CA VAL A 683 23.63 -8.46 -19.03
C VAL A 683 22.52 -7.92 -18.13
N GLU A 684 21.53 -7.27 -18.75
CA GLU A 684 20.32 -6.83 -18.03
C GLU A 684 19.47 -8.02 -17.61
N GLU A 685 18.92 -7.94 -16.39
CA GLU A 685 18.03 -8.96 -15.88
C GLU A 685 16.70 -8.97 -16.63
N SER A 686 16.12 -10.16 -16.78
CA SER A 686 14.90 -10.38 -17.57
C SER A 686 13.74 -10.96 -16.76
N GLY A 687 13.95 -11.20 -15.46
CA GLY A 687 12.89 -11.58 -14.53
C GLY A 687 12.02 -10.40 -14.10
N ASN A 688 11.01 -10.68 -13.28
CA ASN A 688 10.07 -9.70 -12.72
C ASN A 688 10.58 -9.06 -11.42
N ASP A 689 11.89 -9.16 -11.15
CA ASP A 689 12.50 -8.60 -9.94
C ASP A 689 12.30 -7.09 -9.87
N ILE A 690 11.90 -6.60 -8.70
CA ILE A 690 11.80 -5.17 -8.46
C ILE A 690 13.18 -4.67 -8.01
N PHE A 691 13.76 -3.77 -8.79
CA PHE A 691 15.07 -3.17 -8.51
C PHE A 691 14.92 -1.76 -7.93
N ILE A 692 15.63 -1.50 -6.84
CA ILE A 692 15.90 -0.14 -6.36
C ILE A 692 17.28 0.27 -6.91
N THR A 693 17.28 0.74 -8.15
CA THR A 693 18.53 1.05 -8.88
C THR A 693 19.31 2.20 -8.24
N PRO A 694 20.66 2.20 -8.32
CA PRO A 694 21.49 3.23 -7.72
C PRO A 694 21.24 4.60 -8.35
N ALA A 695 21.30 5.67 -7.55
CA ALA A 695 21.17 7.03 -8.07
C ALA A 695 22.49 7.57 -8.66
N GLY A 696 23.61 6.92 -8.34
CA GLY A 696 24.95 7.30 -8.77
C GLY A 696 25.86 6.09 -8.89
N THR A 697 27.13 6.26 -8.52
CA THR A 697 28.12 5.17 -8.54
C THR A 697 27.67 4.03 -7.63
N TRP A 698 27.63 2.81 -8.15
CA TRP A 698 27.39 1.62 -7.33
C TRP A 698 28.70 1.21 -6.61
N PRO A 699 28.70 0.97 -5.29
CA PRO A 699 29.94 0.74 -4.55
C PRO A 699 30.34 -0.74 -4.43
N SER A 700 29.67 -1.66 -5.11
CA SER A 700 29.84 -3.11 -4.88
C SER A 700 29.86 -3.93 -6.19
N ASP A 701 30.35 -5.16 -6.10
CA ASP A 701 30.13 -6.26 -7.06
C ASP A 701 28.97 -7.18 -6.64
N HIS A 702 28.34 -6.91 -5.50
CA HIS A 702 27.06 -7.47 -5.10
C HIS A 702 25.93 -6.46 -5.33
N LYS A 703 24.69 -6.95 -5.32
CA LYS A 703 23.47 -6.18 -5.04
C LYS A 703 23.05 -6.49 -3.61
N GLY A 704 22.31 -5.57 -2.99
CA GLY A 704 21.72 -5.77 -1.69
C GLY A 704 20.28 -6.30 -1.76
N VAL A 705 19.71 -6.58 -0.59
CA VAL A 705 18.28 -6.81 -0.41
C VAL A 705 17.70 -5.71 0.45
N PHE A 706 16.64 -5.07 -0.02
CA PHE A 706 15.84 -4.14 0.77
C PHE A 706 14.50 -4.80 1.10
N ALA A 707 13.98 -4.58 2.32
CA ALA A 707 12.70 -5.14 2.70
C ALA A 707 11.94 -4.24 3.69
N ASN A 708 10.62 -4.24 3.56
CA ASN A 708 9.71 -3.66 4.56
C ASN A 708 9.08 -4.79 5.38
N ILE A 709 9.30 -4.77 6.70
CA ILE A 709 8.77 -5.77 7.64
C ILE A 709 7.69 -5.15 8.52
N VAL A 710 6.45 -5.59 8.41
CA VAL A 710 5.35 -5.17 9.29
C VAL A 710 5.46 -5.90 10.63
N VAL A 711 5.27 -5.15 11.72
CA VAL A 711 5.23 -5.69 13.08
C VAL A 711 3.77 -5.96 13.48
N SER A 712 3.39 -7.24 13.56
CA SER A 712 2.11 -7.68 14.13
C SER A 712 2.18 -7.64 15.66
N LYS A 713 1.24 -6.91 16.28
CA LYS A 713 1.10 -6.81 17.74
C LYS A 713 0.31 -7.98 18.34
#